data_AF-J2RGM1-F1
#
_entry.id   AF-J2RGM1-F1
#
_cell.length_a   1.000
_cell.length_b   1.000
_cell.length_c   1.000
_cell.angle_alpha   90.00
_cell.angle_beta   90.00
_cell.angle_gamma   90.00
#
_symmetry.space_group_name_H-M   'P 1'
#
loop_
_entity.id
_entity.type
_entity.pdbx_description
1 polymer ?
#
loop_
_entity_poly.entity_id
_entity_poly.type
_entity_poly.pdbx_seq_one_letter_code
_entity_poly.pdbx_strand_id
1 'polypeptide(L)'
;MDFSEILNSTLQLGSKIILTIENFKCWIMTAAQAAITEEKSAIWATLITDIITIAAALGALALPISLNVIDATRTRYRSPSLLKITSSLSGIDAKKLNRQLFAVLATALIAKLLVSIQLFELILLVPYLCALAVWFGFVVCQVYRHLKFTYTFMSNIGEIHERIFESINSYAQLSFLRPAGERGFFSSNSLKIKKLFKSKVRVQDNVAALMELESYLLSTDPSKLDLDRRIKDISYKAFSDLDNYEANEYARHLLASLPSALAAVEVSREVDVYQALAGFYLYLAMRAILSKEEYKSQIGVIERIARFREDKLPSYGRFCRNGRLFLSFANKSKSSNDAYTYLQEHFNFLIETSVREQPENIPELLSNVRQVIQFKSNYHEGGWDLPEEVSELWGYESMLEFDKDVADTYAGRTTVEQLNEKIETKYKPEMQAYLDVKISDKAQLKEKIQSINMVLDKCRKGIALKRFSSDIEIGTLRALATLLSTHPEIVVECRELRNPAGSRSFNVGHSPVPTSLGECIAAFLSAKNFGDFYGVRSDLQEYKIVDAIGALIVYELWNIYILRATGATIKPEMPTPAIPNSLLGEMKAASQRVPLLKTSLLKTLANVRFIDRLGVLSEQAVSLREYACKFCELLSTALEQKIKSQISSQSLDVTLLDRFKSEVTQELSSSVRKYPLFKRLTIAQVEPIVSHITLPREAFLSGTDTHYVFDTYGLNLAQEVHSWLSGQILLYNHRTENSETTFPTRKAEWMICSSRALKKFLSVGFTISGRHITWPDGKGRIKFFEINCDSSGYYLVLSGESLLTASYTHLENGLPIAMSFTDKGESVSVKIEYFVNAQR
;
A
#
# COMPACT_ATOMS: atom_id res chain seq x y z
N MET A 1 7.78 53.27 -25.35
CA MET A 1 9.21 52.93 -25.50
C MET A 1 9.50 53.03 -26.99
N ASP A 2 10.11 54.14 -27.39
CA ASP A 2 10.25 54.51 -28.79
C ASP A 2 11.31 53.64 -29.47
N PHE A 3 10.85 52.83 -30.43
CA PHE A 3 11.71 51.99 -31.25
C PHE A 3 12.77 52.81 -32.01
N SER A 4 12.51 54.11 -32.23
CA SER A 4 13.43 55.07 -32.84
C SER A 4 14.64 55.41 -31.96
N GLU A 5 14.50 55.46 -30.64
CA GLU A 5 15.62 55.71 -29.73
C GLU A 5 16.56 54.50 -29.66
N ILE A 6 16.02 53.28 -29.68
CA ILE A 6 16.83 52.06 -29.71
C ILE A 6 17.54 51.95 -31.06
N LEU A 7 16.85 52.20 -32.19
CA LEU A 7 17.47 52.19 -33.51
C LEU A 7 18.57 53.25 -33.62
N ASN A 8 18.32 54.49 -33.16
CA ASN A 8 19.31 55.56 -33.12
C ASN A 8 20.48 55.23 -32.17
N SER A 9 20.25 54.58 -31.04
CA SER A 9 21.33 54.16 -30.14
C SER A 9 22.18 53.07 -30.77
N THR A 10 21.58 52.09 -31.48
CA THR A 10 22.31 51.03 -32.19
C THR A 10 23.02 51.54 -33.45
N LEU A 11 22.45 52.54 -34.15
CA LEU A 11 23.08 53.23 -35.26
C LEU A 11 24.19 54.16 -34.79
N GLN A 12 24.06 54.79 -33.62
CA GLN A 12 25.13 55.58 -32.99
C GLN A 12 26.24 54.70 -32.40
N LEU A 13 25.91 53.51 -31.89
CA LEU A 13 26.91 52.51 -31.47
C LEU A 13 27.60 51.92 -32.69
N GLY A 14 26.85 51.63 -33.76
CA GLY A 14 27.37 51.19 -35.05
C GLY A 14 28.28 52.25 -35.68
N SER A 15 27.87 53.52 -35.69
CA SER A 15 28.69 54.61 -36.22
C SER A 15 29.88 54.89 -35.32
N LYS A 16 29.77 54.85 -33.98
CA LYS A 16 30.92 54.95 -33.07
C LYS A 16 31.89 53.79 -33.23
N ILE A 17 31.40 52.56 -33.40
CA ILE A 17 32.24 51.37 -33.65
C ILE A 17 32.95 51.54 -34.99
N ILE A 18 32.26 51.96 -36.06
CA ILE A 18 32.86 52.23 -37.36
C ILE A 18 33.89 53.36 -37.28
N LEU A 19 33.61 54.44 -36.54
CA LEU A 19 34.53 55.57 -36.36
C LEU A 19 35.73 55.19 -35.49
N THR A 20 35.56 54.32 -34.48
CA THR A 20 36.70 53.73 -33.74
C THR A 20 37.48 52.73 -34.58
N ILE A 21 36.84 51.97 -35.47
CA ILE A 21 37.53 51.06 -36.39
C ILE A 21 38.28 51.87 -37.45
N GLU A 22 37.72 52.96 -37.96
CA GLU A 22 38.39 53.88 -38.88
C GLU A 22 39.55 54.62 -38.21
N ASN A 23 39.38 55.10 -36.98
CA ASN A 23 40.45 55.69 -36.19
C ASN A 23 41.54 54.68 -35.82
N PHE A 24 41.17 53.43 -35.52
CA PHE A 24 42.11 52.35 -35.28
C PHE A 24 42.83 51.94 -36.57
N LYS A 25 42.15 51.95 -37.72
CA LYS A 25 42.74 51.72 -39.05
C LYS A 25 43.69 52.86 -39.43
N CYS A 26 43.34 54.10 -39.14
CA CYS A 26 44.19 55.27 -39.36
C CYS A 26 45.41 55.25 -38.43
N TRP A 27 45.23 54.91 -37.16
CA TRP A 27 46.31 54.76 -36.17
C TRP A 27 47.23 53.58 -36.49
N ILE A 28 46.69 52.44 -36.93
CA ILE A 28 47.47 51.32 -37.44
C ILE A 28 48.19 51.71 -38.72
N MET A 29 47.56 52.44 -39.65
CA MET A 29 48.24 52.89 -40.87
C MET A 29 49.34 53.91 -40.58
N THR A 30 49.17 54.82 -39.63
CA THR A 30 50.20 55.77 -39.22
C THR A 30 51.31 55.12 -38.41
N ALA A 31 51.00 54.20 -37.50
CA ALA A 31 51.99 53.39 -36.78
C ALA A 31 52.72 52.41 -37.71
N ALA A 32 52.03 51.85 -38.71
CA ALA A 32 52.63 51.04 -39.77
C ALA A 32 53.54 51.89 -40.66
N GLN A 33 53.11 53.09 -41.07
CA GLN A 33 53.93 54.00 -41.87
C GLN A 33 55.18 54.47 -41.10
N ALA A 34 55.06 54.75 -39.80
CA ALA A 34 56.20 55.08 -38.93
C ALA A 34 57.15 53.89 -38.72
N ALA A 35 56.63 52.67 -38.65
CA ALA A 35 57.43 51.44 -38.53
C ALA A 35 58.04 50.97 -39.87
N ILE A 36 57.60 51.51 -41.01
CA ILE A 36 58.09 51.14 -42.36
C ILE A 36 59.25 52.05 -42.81
N THR A 37 59.38 53.25 -42.23
CA THR A 37 60.49 54.18 -42.54
C THR A 37 61.83 53.80 -41.91
N GLU A 38 61.87 52.88 -40.93
CA GLU A 38 63.09 52.32 -40.32
C GLU A 38 63.13 50.79 -40.51
N GLU A 39 63.84 50.35 -41.56
CA GLU A 39 64.30 48.97 -41.83
C GLU A 39 63.34 47.74 -41.89
N LYS A 40 63.37 47.14 -43.10
CA LYS A 40 63.40 45.71 -43.50
C LYS A 40 62.26 44.76 -43.10
N SER A 41 61.58 44.29 -44.15
CA SER A 41 60.72 43.08 -44.25
C SER A 41 61.19 41.85 -43.46
N ALA A 42 62.47 41.76 -43.10
CA ALA A 42 63.04 40.72 -42.25
C ALA A 42 62.43 40.64 -40.84
N ILE A 43 62.06 41.78 -40.23
CA ILE A 43 61.50 41.81 -38.86
C ILE A 43 60.07 41.24 -38.83
N TRP A 44 59.28 41.51 -39.87
CA TRP A 44 57.93 40.96 -40.01
C TRP A 44 57.94 39.47 -40.36
N ALA A 45 58.87 39.04 -41.24
CA ALA A 45 59.04 37.64 -41.59
C ALA A 45 59.53 36.79 -40.40
N THR A 46 60.40 37.35 -39.55
CA THR A 46 60.85 36.71 -38.31
C THR A 46 59.71 36.63 -37.29
N LEU A 47 58.95 37.70 -37.08
CA LEU A 47 57.76 37.69 -36.20
C LEU A 47 56.70 36.66 -36.63
N ILE A 48 56.40 36.54 -37.92
CA ILE A 48 55.49 35.50 -38.43
C ILE A 48 56.08 34.10 -38.20
N THR A 49 57.40 33.95 -38.36
CA THR A 49 58.10 32.69 -38.10
C THR A 49 58.06 32.32 -36.61
N ASP A 50 58.17 33.30 -35.71
CA ASP A 50 58.04 33.12 -34.26
C ASP A 50 56.59 32.75 -33.89
N ILE A 51 55.59 33.38 -34.51
CA ILE A 51 54.18 32.99 -34.33
C ILE A 51 53.95 31.54 -34.79
N ILE A 52 54.51 31.14 -35.94
CA ILE A 52 54.40 29.75 -36.45
C ILE A 52 55.08 28.77 -35.49
N THR A 53 56.30 29.06 -35.04
CA THR A 53 57.05 28.16 -34.15
C THR A 53 56.39 28.04 -32.77
N ILE A 54 55.93 29.15 -32.18
CA ILE A 54 55.22 29.13 -30.90
C ILE A 54 53.84 28.46 -31.05
N ALA A 55 53.09 28.73 -32.12
CA ALA A 55 51.81 28.06 -32.37
C ALA A 55 51.98 26.55 -32.57
N ALA A 56 53.01 26.12 -33.31
CA ALA A 56 53.34 24.71 -33.50
C ALA A 56 53.77 24.03 -32.18
N ALA A 57 54.60 24.70 -31.37
CA ALA A 57 55.01 24.21 -30.06
C ALA A 57 53.83 24.10 -29.08
N LEU A 58 52.95 25.11 -29.03
CA LEU A 58 51.74 25.08 -28.22
C LEU A 58 50.74 24.01 -28.68
N GLY A 59 50.60 23.81 -30.00
CA GLY A 59 49.80 22.72 -30.58
C GLY A 59 50.35 21.34 -30.20
N ALA A 60 51.68 21.18 -30.23
CA ALA A 60 52.36 19.94 -29.84
C ALA A 60 52.22 19.63 -28.34
N LEU A 61 52.14 20.66 -27.48
CA LEU A 61 51.92 20.48 -26.03
C LEU A 61 50.44 20.27 -25.67
N ALA A 62 49.51 20.98 -26.33
CA ALA A 62 48.09 20.98 -25.96
C ALA A 62 47.41 19.61 -26.18
N LEU A 63 47.81 18.86 -27.23
CA LEU A 63 47.19 17.59 -27.59
C LEU A 63 47.54 16.44 -26.61
N PRO A 64 48.82 16.19 -26.25
CA PRO A 64 49.17 15.22 -25.21
C PRO A 64 48.57 15.56 -23.85
N ILE A 65 48.52 16.85 -23.50
CA ILE A 65 47.95 17.30 -22.22
C ILE A 65 46.44 17.05 -22.17
N SER A 66 45.72 17.30 -23.26
CA SER A 66 44.30 17.00 -23.38
C SER A 66 44.01 15.49 -23.26
N LEU A 67 44.88 14.65 -23.84
CA LEU A 67 44.80 13.19 -23.70
C LEU A 67 45.06 12.76 -22.24
N ASN A 68 46.05 13.33 -21.58
CA ASN A 68 46.31 13.06 -20.17
C ASN A 68 45.12 13.45 -19.27
N VAL A 69 44.39 14.53 -19.57
CA VAL A 69 43.14 14.88 -18.86
C VAL A 69 42.06 13.82 -19.06
N ILE A 70 41.87 13.35 -20.29
CA ILE A 70 40.91 12.28 -20.60
C ILE A 70 41.31 10.98 -19.88
N ASP A 71 42.60 10.65 -19.86
CA ASP A 71 43.09 9.46 -19.20
C ASP A 71 42.98 9.58 -17.68
N ALA A 72 43.35 10.71 -17.07
CA ALA A 72 43.21 10.89 -15.63
C ALA A 72 41.74 10.92 -15.17
N THR A 73 40.84 11.56 -15.93
CA THR A 73 39.41 11.53 -15.62
C THR A 73 38.84 10.10 -15.63
N ARG A 74 39.26 9.29 -16.61
CA ARG A 74 38.79 7.91 -16.76
C ARG A 74 39.45 6.92 -15.81
N THR A 75 40.76 7.03 -15.60
CA THR A 75 41.56 6.02 -14.88
C THR A 75 41.80 6.40 -13.42
N ARG A 76 42.17 7.66 -13.15
CA ARG A 76 42.51 8.15 -11.81
C ARG A 76 41.26 8.49 -11.01
N TYR A 77 40.38 9.33 -11.56
CA TYR A 77 39.18 9.82 -10.88
C TYR A 77 37.92 8.99 -11.15
N ARG A 78 37.98 8.07 -12.14
CA ARG A 78 36.87 7.17 -12.53
C ARG A 78 35.54 7.89 -12.76
N SER A 79 35.59 9.14 -13.26
CA SER A 79 34.43 10.01 -13.39
C SER A 79 34.14 10.36 -14.87
N PRO A 80 33.27 9.59 -15.56
CA PRO A 80 32.88 9.90 -16.93
C PRO A 80 32.05 11.18 -17.03
N SER A 81 31.31 11.52 -15.97
CA SER A 81 30.48 12.74 -15.93
C SER A 81 31.35 13.98 -15.88
N LEU A 82 32.48 13.93 -15.17
CA LEU A 82 33.41 15.05 -15.11
C LEU A 82 34.05 15.36 -16.47
N LEU A 83 34.34 14.33 -17.29
CA LEU A 83 34.84 14.54 -18.66
C LEU A 83 33.88 15.40 -19.49
N LYS A 84 32.56 15.21 -19.36
CA LYS A 84 31.56 16.01 -20.09
C LYS A 84 31.54 17.49 -19.69
N ILE A 85 31.93 17.77 -18.45
CA ILE A 85 31.82 19.11 -17.84
C ILE A 85 33.16 19.85 -17.90
N THR A 86 34.28 19.16 -18.08
CA THR A 86 35.63 19.76 -18.16
C THR A 86 35.72 20.96 -19.10
N SER A 87 35.11 20.89 -20.28
CA SER A 87 35.07 22.00 -21.25
C SER A 87 34.31 23.22 -20.74
N SER A 88 33.28 23.00 -19.93
CA SER A 88 32.48 24.06 -19.31
C SER A 88 33.12 24.65 -18.05
N LEU A 89 33.78 23.83 -17.24
CA LEU A 89 34.53 24.26 -16.04
C LEU A 89 35.78 25.06 -16.40
N SER A 90 36.46 24.68 -17.49
CA SER A 90 37.60 25.43 -18.02
C SER A 90 37.19 26.67 -18.82
N GLY A 91 35.93 26.77 -19.24
CA GLY A 91 35.42 27.83 -20.12
C GLY A 91 35.96 27.76 -21.56
N ILE A 92 36.72 26.72 -21.90
CA ILE A 92 37.44 26.58 -23.17
C ILE A 92 37.25 25.15 -23.66
N ASP A 93 36.58 25.00 -24.80
CA ASP A 93 36.46 23.71 -25.48
C ASP A 93 37.80 23.36 -26.16
N ALA A 94 38.45 22.28 -25.70
CA ALA A 94 39.73 21.82 -26.23
C ALA A 94 39.68 21.58 -27.75
N LYS A 95 38.55 21.13 -28.30
CA LYS A 95 38.38 20.97 -29.77
C LYS A 95 38.38 22.32 -30.48
N LYS A 96 37.71 23.32 -29.90
CA LYS A 96 37.65 24.68 -30.45
C LYS A 96 39.00 25.39 -30.33
N LEU A 97 39.70 25.20 -29.22
CA LEU A 97 41.04 25.73 -28.98
C LEU A 97 42.04 25.16 -30.00
N ASN A 98 42.05 23.84 -30.20
CA ASN A 98 42.91 23.20 -31.19
C ASN A 98 42.56 23.68 -32.60
N ARG A 99 41.28 23.80 -32.94
CA ARG A 99 40.86 24.37 -34.24
C ARG A 99 41.33 25.81 -34.43
N GLN A 100 41.31 26.63 -33.39
CA GLN A 100 41.81 28.02 -33.44
C GLN A 100 43.33 28.07 -33.57
N LEU A 101 44.06 27.21 -32.87
CA LEU A 101 45.51 27.06 -33.04
C LEU A 101 45.88 26.65 -34.46
N PHE A 102 45.20 25.65 -35.03
CA PHE A 102 45.40 25.24 -36.42
C PHE A 102 45.01 26.33 -37.42
N ALA A 103 43.93 27.08 -37.15
CA ALA A 103 43.52 28.19 -38.01
C ALA A 103 44.57 29.32 -38.00
N VAL A 104 45.11 29.69 -36.84
CA VAL A 104 46.18 30.69 -36.73
C VAL A 104 47.47 30.19 -37.39
N LEU A 105 47.81 28.91 -37.23
CA LEU A 105 48.97 28.32 -37.91
C LEU A 105 48.81 28.35 -39.44
N ALA A 106 47.63 27.96 -39.95
CA ALA A 106 47.34 27.97 -41.38
C ALA A 106 47.35 29.40 -41.95
N THR A 107 46.73 30.37 -41.28
CA THR A 107 46.73 31.77 -41.73
C THR A 107 48.11 32.41 -41.62
N ALA A 108 48.91 32.06 -40.61
CA ALA A 108 50.30 32.51 -40.48
C ALA A 108 51.20 31.90 -41.56
N LEU A 109 50.99 30.63 -41.94
CA LEU A 109 51.69 29.99 -43.06
C LEU A 109 51.33 30.64 -44.41
N ILE A 110 50.05 30.94 -44.63
CA ILE A 110 49.59 31.67 -45.83
C ILE A 110 50.19 33.09 -45.85
N ALA A 111 50.18 33.80 -44.71
CA ALA A 111 50.78 35.12 -44.59
C ALA A 111 52.29 35.08 -44.87
N LYS A 112 53.01 34.08 -44.34
CA LYS A 112 54.44 33.86 -44.62
C LYS A 112 54.69 33.60 -46.11
N LEU A 113 53.84 32.79 -46.75
CA LEU A 113 53.95 32.49 -48.17
C LEU A 113 53.69 33.73 -49.04
N LEU A 114 52.72 34.57 -48.68
CA LEU A 114 52.44 35.84 -49.37
C LEU A 114 53.58 36.85 -49.23
N VAL A 115 54.21 36.94 -48.04
CA VAL A 115 55.40 37.78 -47.81
C VAL A 115 56.61 37.26 -48.59
N SER A 116 56.84 35.94 -48.63
CA SER A 116 57.97 35.34 -49.33
C SER A 116 57.87 35.43 -50.86
N ILE A 117 56.64 35.40 -51.42
CA ILE A 117 56.41 35.49 -52.87
C ILE A 117 56.33 36.96 -53.35
N GLN A 118 56.35 37.95 -52.44
CA GLN A 118 56.27 39.39 -52.76
C GLN A 118 55.03 39.77 -53.60
N LEU A 119 53.90 39.10 -53.37
CA LEU A 119 52.66 39.28 -54.16
C LEU A 119 51.98 40.65 -53.97
N PHE A 120 52.27 41.37 -52.88
CA PHE A 120 51.70 42.67 -52.52
C PHE A 120 52.75 43.57 -51.86
N GLU A 121 52.61 44.89 -51.96
CA GLU A 121 53.44 45.84 -51.20
C GLU A 121 53.23 45.67 -49.68
N LEU A 122 54.33 45.66 -48.92
CA LEU A 122 54.34 45.38 -47.48
C LEU A 122 53.40 46.30 -46.69
N ILE A 123 53.25 47.55 -47.13
CA ILE A 123 52.41 48.61 -46.52
C ILE A 123 50.94 48.18 -46.46
N LEU A 124 50.44 47.48 -47.48
CA LEU A 124 49.05 46.99 -47.53
C LEU A 124 48.82 45.77 -46.63
N LEU A 125 49.88 45.02 -46.31
CA LEU A 125 49.83 43.78 -45.54
C LEU A 125 49.94 44.01 -44.02
N VAL A 126 50.58 45.11 -43.57
CA VAL A 126 50.80 45.42 -42.14
C VAL A 126 49.51 45.39 -41.30
N PRO A 127 48.37 45.99 -41.67
CA PRO A 127 47.16 45.91 -40.86
C PRO A 127 46.64 44.48 -40.66
N TYR A 128 46.83 43.61 -41.65
CA TYR A 128 46.46 42.19 -41.55
C TYR A 128 47.42 41.41 -40.63
N LEU A 129 48.72 41.72 -40.66
CA LEU A 129 49.71 41.12 -39.76
C LEU A 129 49.50 41.55 -38.31
N CYS A 130 49.18 42.82 -38.06
CA CYS A 130 48.81 43.30 -36.73
C CYS A 130 47.54 42.61 -36.20
N ALA A 131 46.51 42.46 -37.05
CA ALA A 131 45.30 41.71 -36.68
C ALA A 131 45.59 40.23 -36.37
N LEU A 132 46.49 39.59 -37.13
CA LEU A 132 46.93 38.22 -36.90
C LEU A 132 47.70 38.09 -35.57
N ALA A 133 48.56 39.04 -35.22
CA ALA A 133 49.28 39.06 -33.95
C ALA A 133 48.34 39.24 -32.74
N VAL A 134 47.35 40.13 -32.84
CA VAL A 134 46.31 40.30 -31.81
C VAL A 134 45.47 39.03 -31.65
N TRP A 135 45.08 38.41 -32.76
CA TRP A 135 44.35 37.14 -32.74
C TRP A 135 45.19 36.00 -32.14
N PHE A 136 46.47 35.92 -32.50
CA PHE A 136 47.40 34.95 -31.91
C PHE A 136 47.56 35.17 -30.41
N GLY A 137 47.77 36.41 -29.95
CA GLY A 137 47.84 36.74 -28.52
C GLY A 137 46.58 36.34 -27.75
N PHE A 138 45.41 36.51 -28.35
CA PHE A 138 44.15 36.04 -27.78
C PHE A 138 44.10 34.50 -27.69
N VAL A 139 44.54 33.77 -28.71
CA VAL A 139 44.63 32.29 -28.69
C VAL A 139 45.64 31.81 -27.64
N VAL A 140 46.82 32.44 -27.53
CA VAL A 140 47.81 32.12 -26.49
C VAL A 140 47.24 32.33 -25.08
N CYS A 141 46.47 33.40 -24.85
CA CYS A 141 45.78 33.62 -23.58
C CYS A 141 44.77 32.49 -23.27
N GLN A 142 44.03 32.01 -24.27
CA GLN A 142 43.14 30.86 -24.11
C GLN A 142 43.91 29.57 -23.80
N VAL A 143 45.02 29.31 -24.50
CA VAL A 143 45.88 28.14 -24.24
C VAL A 143 46.43 28.18 -22.82
N TYR A 144 46.91 29.33 -22.37
CA TYR A 144 47.40 29.51 -21.00
C TYR A 144 46.31 29.23 -19.95
N ARG A 145 45.09 29.75 -20.15
CA ARG A 145 43.94 29.48 -19.27
C ARG A 145 43.60 27.99 -19.22
N HIS A 146 43.61 27.32 -20.38
CA HIS A 146 43.36 25.88 -20.47
C HIS A 146 44.45 25.06 -19.78
N LEU A 147 45.72 25.38 -20.00
CA LEU A 147 46.86 24.71 -19.34
C LEU A 147 46.85 24.91 -17.83
N LYS A 148 46.55 26.12 -17.35
CA LYS A 148 46.40 26.41 -15.92
C LYS A 148 45.28 25.54 -15.31
N PHE A 149 44.12 25.47 -15.96
CA PHE A 149 43.02 24.62 -15.51
C PHE A 149 43.43 23.14 -15.46
N THR A 150 44.10 22.64 -16.50
CA THR A 150 44.56 21.25 -16.57
C THR A 150 45.60 20.93 -15.51
N TYR A 151 46.51 21.85 -15.21
CA TYR A 151 47.47 21.68 -14.13
C TYR A 151 46.76 21.58 -12.77
N THR A 152 45.86 22.52 -12.46
CA THR A 152 44.99 22.45 -11.27
C THR A 152 44.21 21.15 -11.22
N PHE A 153 43.74 20.64 -12.36
CA PHE A 153 43.04 19.37 -12.49
C PHE A 153 43.85 18.13 -12.12
N MET A 154 45.15 18.16 -12.39
CA MET A 154 46.05 17.07 -12.03
C MET A 154 46.60 17.19 -10.62
N SER A 155 46.76 18.41 -10.10
CA SER A 155 47.44 18.69 -8.84
C SER A 155 46.50 18.82 -7.64
N ASN A 156 45.32 19.43 -7.79
CA ASN A 156 44.41 19.73 -6.68
C ASN A 156 42.94 19.49 -7.07
N ILE A 157 42.50 18.24 -6.91
CA ILE A 157 41.12 17.84 -7.20
C ILE A 157 40.10 18.54 -6.27
N GLY A 158 40.52 18.97 -5.07
CA GLY A 158 39.69 19.72 -4.14
C GLY A 158 39.25 21.07 -4.68
N GLU A 159 40.10 21.77 -5.44
CA GLU A 159 39.74 23.05 -6.07
C GLU A 159 38.66 22.87 -7.15
N ILE A 160 38.63 21.72 -7.84
CA ILE A 160 37.61 21.40 -8.83
C ILE A 160 36.32 20.94 -8.18
N HIS A 161 36.43 20.15 -7.12
CA HIS A 161 35.31 19.82 -6.27
C HIS A 161 34.59 21.10 -5.81
N GLU A 162 35.34 22.10 -5.33
CA GLU A 162 34.81 23.39 -4.88
C GLU A 162 34.13 24.17 -6.01
N ARG A 163 34.75 24.23 -7.20
CA ARG A 163 34.14 24.90 -8.39
C ARG A 163 32.84 24.25 -8.83
N ILE A 164 32.75 22.92 -8.78
CA ILE A 164 31.52 22.19 -9.12
C ILE A 164 30.46 22.46 -8.05
N PHE A 165 30.85 22.42 -6.77
CA PHE A 165 29.96 22.73 -5.65
C PHE A 165 29.41 24.15 -5.74
N GLU A 166 30.25 25.17 -5.99
CA GLU A 166 29.81 26.56 -6.17
C GLU A 166 28.81 26.73 -7.31
N SER A 167 28.99 25.99 -8.41
CA SER A 167 28.04 25.98 -9.54
C SER A 167 26.67 25.44 -9.11
N ILE A 168 26.65 24.34 -8.36
CA ILE A 168 25.42 23.74 -7.81
C ILE A 168 24.79 24.64 -6.75
N ASN A 169 25.58 25.21 -5.84
CA ASN A 169 25.09 26.13 -4.81
C ASN A 169 24.51 27.41 -5.43
N SER A 170 25.16 27.96 -6.45
CA SER A 170 24.63 29.11 -7.21
C SER A 170 23.30 28.77 -7.88
N TYR A 171 23.17 27.56 -8.45
CA TYR A 171 21.91 27.09 -9.01
C TYR A 171 20.84 26.98 -7.92
N ALA A 172 21.15 26.36 -6.78
CA ALA A 172 20.22 26.19 -5.66
C ALA A 172 19.77 27.53 -5.06
N GLN A 173 20.68 28.49 -4.88
CA GLN A 173 20.41 29.86 -4.42
C GLN A 173 19.50 30.65 -5.35
N LEU A 174 19.65 30.47 -6.66
CA LEU A 174 18.82 31.14 -7.67
C LEU A 174 17.44 30.48 -7.86
N SER A 175 17.29 29.23 -7.44
CA SER A 175 16.10 28.38 -7.64
C SER A 175 15.26 28.22 -6.37
N PHE A 176 15.54 27.20 -5.57
CA PHE A 176 14.69 26.73 -4.46
C PHE A 176 15.20 27.13 -3.06
N LEU A 177 16.36 27.76 -2.93
CA LEU A 177 16.85 28.29 -1.65
C LEU A 177 16.49 29.77 -1.43
N ARG A 178 15.72 30.39 -2.33
CA ARG A 178 15.42 31.82 -2.29
C ARG A 178 14.30 32.11 -1.27
N PRO A 179 14.48 33.08 -0.35
CA PRO A 179 13.44 33.43 0.63
C PRO A 179 12.22 34.05 -0.06
N ALA A 180 11.02 33.67 0.40
CA ALA A 180 9.72 33.94 -0.23
C ALA A 180 9.37 35.44 -0.43
N GLY A 181 10.14 36.38 0.15
CA GLY A 181 9.88 37.83 0.10
C GLY A 181 10.57 38.62 -1.02
N GLU A 182 11.50 38.04 -1.79
CA GLU A 182 12.32 38.79 -2.76
C GLU A 182 11.95 38.54 -4.24
N ARG A 183 10.66 38.39 -4.56
CA ARG A 183 10.19 38.46 -5.96
C ARG A 183 10.11 39.91 -6.43
N GLY A 184 11.23 40.64 -6.33
CA GLY A 184 11.37 42.02 -6.80
C GLY A 184 11.69 42.09 -8.29
N PHE A 185 11.02 43.03 -8.98
CA PHE A 185 11.07 43.30 -10.42
C PHE A 185 12.49 43.54 -10.99
N PHE A 186 13.44 43.97 -10.15
CA PHE A 186 14.81 44.34 -10.53
C PHE A 186 15.75 43.16 -10.83
N SER A 187 15.40 41.91 -10.52
CA SER A 187 16.26 40.74 -10.86
C SER A 187 16.15 40.28 -12.32
N SER A 188 15.12 40.71 -13.05
CA SER A 188 14.80 40.22 -14.40
C SER A 188 15.77 40.69 -15.50
N ASN A 189 16.37 41.87 -15.35
CA ASN A 189 17.25 42.45 -16.37
C ASN A 189 18.71 41.96 -16.26
N SER A 190 19.20 41.62 -15.06
CA SER A 190 20.53 41.01 -14.90
C SER A 190 20.54 39.51 -15.21
N LEU A 191 19.39 38.83 -15.09
CA LEU A 191 19.19 37.43 -15.48
C LEU A 191 19.25 37.21 -17.01
N LYS A 192 18.79 38.18 -17.83
CA LYS A 192 18.85 38.08 -19.29
C LYS A 192 20.28 38.20 -19.84
N ILE A 193 21.12 39.05 -19.24
CA ILE A 193 22.50 39.25 -19.69
C ILE A 193 23.42 38.11 -19.24
N LYS A 194 23.16 37.50 -18.07
CA LYS A 194 23.89 36.29 -17.61
C LYS A 194 23.48 35.00 -18.35
N LYS A 195 22.27 34.91 -18.92
CA LYS A 195 21.83 33.78 -19.77
C LYS A 195 22.56 33.69 -21.11
N LEU A 196 23.17 34.77 -21.60
CA LEU A 196 23.91 34.78 -22.87
C LEU A 196 25.35 34.24 -22.75
N PHE A 197 25.90 34.10 -21.53
CA PHE A 197 27.32 33.76 -21.32
C PHE A 197 27.60 32.55 -20.40
N LYS A 198 26.59 31.80 -19.93
CA LYS A 198 26.82 30.48 -19.30
C LYS A 198 26.46 29.38 -20.29
N SER A 199 27.47 28.62 -20.73
CA SER A 199 27.33 27.38 -21.48
C SER A 199 26.25 26.49 -20.89
N LYS A 200 25.51 25.77 -21.75
CA LYS A 200 24.54 24.72 -21.45
C LYS A 200 25.15 23.59 -20.58
N VAL A 201 25.49 23.86 -19.33
CA VAL A 201 25.84 22.82 -18.37
C VAL A 201 24.53 22.37 -17.75
N ARG A 202 24.13 21.15 -18.04
CA ARG A 202 22.96 20.55 -17.39
C ARG A 202 23.34 20.30 -15.93
N VAL A 203 22.51 20.78 -15.02
CA VAL A 203 22.68 20.57 -13.57
C VAL A 203 22.87 19.09 -13.26
N GLN A 204 22.19 18.22 -14.02
CA GLN A 204 22.40 16.77 -14.06
C GLN A 204 23.87 16.35 -14.06
N ASP A 205 24.66 16.85 -15.01
CA ASP A 205 26.05 16.41 -15.17
C ASP A 205 26.86 16.90 -13.96
N ASN A 206 26.63 18.14 -13.48
CA ASN A 206 27.31 18.68 -12.31
C ASN A 206 27.04 17.84 -11.05
N VAL A 207 25.80 17.44 -10.81
CA VAL A 207 25.44 16.59 -9.66
C VAL A 207 26.11 15.24 -9.77
N ALA A 208 26.06 14.60 -10.94
CA ALA A 208 26.70 13.31 -11.16
C ALA A 208 28.23 13.38 -10.97
N ALA A 209 28.89 14.38 -11.53
CA ALA A 209 30.33 14.58 -11.39
C ALA A 209 30.74 14.91 -9.95
N LEU A 210 29.93 15.71 -9.23
CA LEU A 210 30.17 15.99 -7.81
C LEU A 210 30.12 14.70 -6.99
N MET A 211 29.11 13.86 -7.20
CA MET A 211 28.96 12.60 -6.47
C MET A 211 30.03 11.55 -6.83
N GLU A 212 30.45 11.49 -8.09
CA GLU A 212 31.57 10.64 -8.53
C GLU A 212 32.89 11.09 -7.88
N LEU A 213 33.14 12.40 -7.80
CA LEU A 213 34.32 12.95 -7.10
C LEU A 213 34.25 12.73 -5.59
N GLU A 214 33.09 12.94 -4.98
CA GLU A 214 32.86 12.64 -3.57
C GLU A 214 33.13 11.17 -3.25
N SER A 215 32.66 10.26 -4.11
CA SER A 215 32.95 8.84 -4.03
C SER A 215 34.45 8.54 -4.13
N TYR A 216 35.17 9.20 -5.04
CA TYR A 216 36.62 9.07 -5.17
C TYR A 216 37.35 9.56 -3.90
N LEU A 217 36.97 10.73 -3.39
CA LEU A 217 37.55 11.31 -2.18
C LEU A 217 37.31 10.41 -0.95
N LEU A 218 36.10 9.89 -0.79
CA LEU A 218 35.78 8.92 0.28
C LEU A 218 36.59 7.63 0.19
N SER A 219 36.94 7.20 -1.02
CA SER A 219 37.72 5.99 -1.26
C SER A 219 39.22 6.19 -1.06
N THR A 220 39.73 7.42 -1.23
CA THR A 220 41.16 7.71 -1.27
C THR A 220 41.69 8.45 -0.04
N ASP A 221 40.88 9.30 0.58
CA ASP A 221 41.24 10.03 1.79
C ASP A 221 40.79 9.25 3.04
N PRO A 222 41.73 8.70 3.84
CA PRO A 222 41.38 7.94 5.03
C PRO A 222 40.69 8.79 6.11
N SER A 223 40.91 10.11 6.12
CA SER A 223 40.33 11.03 7.10
C SER A 223 38.86 11.37 6.82
N LYS A 224 38.39 11.13 5.59
CA LYS A 224 37.02 11.41 5.20
C LYS A 224 36.13 10.20 5.53
N LEU A 225 35.17 10.43 6.42
CA LEU A 225 34.22 9.42 6.91
C LEU A 225 32.81 9.56 6.31
N ASP A 226 32.50 10.71 5.71
CA ASP A 226 31.14 11.06 5.29
C ASP A 226 31.16 12.09 4.14
N LEU A 227 30.03 12.23 3.44
CA LEU A 227 29.84 13.26 2.42
C LEU A 227 29.99 14.67 3.00
N ASP A 228 30.44 15.61 2.17
CA ASP A 228 30.51 17.02 2.55
C ASP A 228 29.16 17.52 3.09
N ARG A 229 29.19 18.09 4.31
CA ARG A 229 28.00 18.61 5.01
C ARG A 229 27.23 19.60 4.16
N ARG A 230 27.91 20.39 3.34
CA ARG A 230 27.30 21.40 2.48
C ARG A 230 26.42 20.78 1.39
N ILE A 231 26.79 19.60 0.89
CA ILE A 231 25.98 18.82 -0.06
C ILE A 231 24.73 18.31 0.65
N LYS A 232 24.88 17.81 1.89
CA LYS A 232 23.75 17.36 2.70
C LYS A 232 22.75 18.48 2.96
N ASP A 233 23.21 19.68 3.31
CA ASP A 233 22.35 20.83 3.59
C ASP A 233 21.52 21.25 2.36
N ILE A 234 22.13 21.32 1.18
CA ILE A 234 21.41 21.61 -0.07
C ILE A 234 20.40 20.50 -0.36
N SER A 235 20.80 19.24 -0.18
CA SER A 235 19.94 18.08 -0.41
C SER A 235 18.72 18.08 0.52
N TYR A 236 18.91 18.31 1.82
CA TYR A 236 17.79 18.35 2.76
C TYR A 236 16.76 19.44 2.43
N LYS A 237 17.21 20.58 1.91
CA LYS A 237 16.34 21.67 1.44
C LYS A 237 15.66 21.33 0.12
N ALA A 238 16.37 20.74 -0.85
CA ALA A 238 15.77 20.31 -2.12
C ALA A 238 14.63 19.29 -1.90
N PHE A 239 14.84 18.29 -1.03
CA PHE A 239 13.82 17.27 -0.73
C PHE A 239 12.69 17.78 0.18
N SER A 240 12.84 19.00 0.72
CA SER A 240 11.76 19.68 1.44
C SER A 240 10.78 20.38 0.50
N ASP A 241 11.25 20.82 -0.66
CA ASP A 241 10.49 21.59 -1.65
C ASP A 241 10.42 20.85 -3.00
N LEU A 242 9.98 19.59 -2.97
CA LEU A 242 9.93 18.77 -4.19
C LEU A 242 8.89 19.27 -5.21
N ASP A 243 7.95 20.13 -4.83
CA ASP A 243 6.98 20.72 -5.75
C ASP A 243 7.65 21.68 -6.73
N ASN A 244 8.78 22.28 -6.35
CA ASN A 244 9.60 23.05 -7.25
C ASN A 244 10.29 22.16 -8.30
N TYR A 245 10.12 22.49 -9.59
CA TYR A 245 10.71 21.75 -10.70
C TYR A 245 12.23 21.60 -10.59
N GLU A 246 12.93 22.69 -10.21
CA GLU A 246 14.39 22.74 -10.14
C GLU A 246 14.94 21.92 -8.96
N ALA A 247 14.24 21.95 -7.82
CA ALA A 247 14.54 21.10 -6.67
C ALA A 247 14.30 19.62 -6.99
N ASN A 248 13.22 19.31 -7.72
CA ASN A 248 12.88 17.97 -8.14
C ASN A 248 13.89 17.39 -9.14
N GLU A 249 14.36 18.21 -10.10
CA GLU A 249 15.42 17.82 -11.05
C GLU A 249 16.73 17.50 -10.31
N TYR A 250 17.14 18.35 -9.36
CA TYR A 250 18.29 18.09 -8.50
C TYR A 250 18.14 16.78 -7.70
N ALA A 251 16.99 16.59 -7.05
CA ALA A 251 16.71 15.40 -6.24
C ALA A 251 16.78 14.10 -7.05
N ARG A 252 16.21 14.11 -8.27
CA ARG A 252 16.25 12.96 -9.18
C ARG A 252 17.68 12.55 -9.55
N HIS A 253 18.54 13.51 -9.86
CA HIS A 253 19.92 13.23 -10.24
C HIS A 253 20.80 12.84 -9.04
N LEU A 254 20.52 13.39 -7.86
CA LEU A 254 21.20 12.98 -6.63
C LEU A 254 20.86 11.53 -6.26
N LEU A 255 19.58 11.14 -6.25
CA LEU A 255 19.18 9.75 -5.97
C LEU A 255 19.69 8.75 -7.01
N ALA A 256 19.85 9.17 -8.27
CA ALA A 256 20.40 8.32 -9.32
C ALA A 256 21.92 8.06 -9.16
N SER A 257 22.66 8.99 -8.55
CA SER A 257 24.12 8.91 -8.42
C SER A 257 24.59 8.25 -7.11
N LEU A 258 23.84 8.39 -6.03
CA LEU A 258 24.16 7.80 -4.71
C LEU A 258 24.39 6.27 -4.74
N PRO A 259 23.60 5.44 -5.45
CA PRO A 259 23.85 3.99 -5.55
C PRO A 259 25.21 3.62 -6.17
N SER A 260 25.74 4.46 -7.07
CA SER A 260 27.06 4.27 -7.65
C SER A 260 28.15 4.56 -6.63
N ALA A 261 28.00 5.67 -5.87
CA ALA A 261 28.91 6.01 -4.78
C ALA A 261 28.95 4.92 -3.70
N LEU A 262 27.79 4.36 -3.33
CA LEU A 262 27.70 3.23 -2.42
C LEU A 262 28.50 2.01 -2.91
N ALA A 263 28.46 1.73 -4.22
CA ALA A 263 29.18 0.62 -4.83
C ALA A 263 30.70 0.74 -4.67
N ALA A 264 31.21 1.96 -4.85
CA ALA A 264 32.63 2.23 -4.79
C ALA A 264 33.15 2.16 -3.35
N VAL A 265 32.39 2.71 -2.39
CA VAL A 265 32.75 2.70 -0.97
C VAL A 265 32.72 1.27 -0.40
N GLU A 266 31.73 0.46 -0.76
CA GLU A 266 31.60 -0.94 -0.33
C GLU A 266 32.86 -1.77 -0.58
N VAL A 267 33.52 -1.55 -1.73
CA VAL A 267 34.70 -2.34 -2.13
C VAL A 267 36.00 -1.81 -1.53
N SER A 268 36.06 -0.52 -1.20
CA SER A 268 37.32 0.19 -0.96
C SER A 268 37.54 0.65 0.48
N ARG A 269 36.50 0.69 1.32
CA ARG A 269 36.53 1.30 2.65
C ARG A 269 35.87 0.42 3.71
N GLU A 270 35.99 0.87 4.96
CA GLU A 270 35.36 0.25 6.12
C GLU A 270 33.84 0.40 6.09
N VAL A 271 33.16 -0.51 6.80
CA VAL A 271 31.70 -0.57 6.86
C VAL A 271 31.10 0.74 7.38
N ASP A 272 31.75 1.44 8.30
CA ASP A 272 31.24 2.68 8.90
C ASP A 272 31.04 3.81 7.87
N VAL A 273 31.94 3.91 6.88
CA VAL A 273 31.83 4.91 5.79
C VAL A 273 30.68 4.54 4.86
N TYR A 274 30.52 3.24 4.58
CA TYR A 274 29.37 2.74 3.82
C TYR A 274 28.05 3.06 4.53
N GLN A 275 27.99 2.84 5.85
CA GLN A 275 26.82 3.11 6.67
C GLN A 275 26.40 4.58 6.65
N ALA A 276 27.34 5.52 6.76
CA ALA A 276 27.05 6.95 6.71
C ALA A 276 26.39 7.35 5.38
N LEU A 277 26.92 6.83 4.27
CA LEU A 277 26.39 7.07 2.94
C LEU A 277 25.04 6.38 2.71
N ALA A 278 24.88 5.13 3.17
CA ALA A 278 23.64 4.36 3.04
C ALA A 278 22.51 5.00 3.85
N GLY A 279 22.80 5.44 5.09
CA GLY A 279 21.86 6.17 5.92
C GLY A 279 21.38 7.48 5.27
N PHE A 280 22.30 8.24 4.66
CA PHE A 280 21.94 9.45 3.93
C PHE A 280 21.05 9.16 2.71
N TYR A 281 21.39 8.14 1.91
CA TYR A 281 20.60 7.73 0.76
C TYR A 281 19.19 7.28 1.15
N LEU A 282 19.06 6.38 2.13
CA LEU A 282 17.76 5.86 2.56
C LEU A 282 16.86 6.96 3.15
N TYR A 283 17.43 7.90 3.91
CA TYR A 283 16.68 9.05 4.42
C TYR A 283 16.08 9.90 3.29
N LEU A 284 16.87 10.22 2.27
CA LEU A 284 16.39 11.00 1.12
C LEU A 284 15.40 10.21 0.26
N ALA A 285 15.67 8.92 0.02
CA ALA A 285 14.80 8.05 -0.76
C ALA A 285 13.42 7.93 -0.14
N MET A 286 13.33 7.70 1.18
CA MET A 286 12.05 7.61 1.89
C MET A 286 11.24 8.89 1.75
N ARG A 287 11.90 10.04 1.95
CA ARG A 287 11.27 11.35 1.82
C ARG A 287 10.73 11.59 0.41
N ALA A 288 11.45 11.15 -0.62
CA ALA A 288 11.03 11.28 -2.00
C ALA A 288 9.84 10.36 -2.34
N ILE A 289 9.91 9.08 -1.95
CA ILE A 289 8.85 8.08 -2.14
C ILE A 289 7.53 8.55 -1.54
N LEU A 290 7.56 9.07 -0.31
CA LEU A 290 6.35 9.57 0.36
C LEU A 290 5.82 10.87 -0.25
N SER A 291 6.64 11.64 -0.98
CA SER A 291 6.23 12.94 -1.52
C SER A 291 5.69 12.85 -2.95
N LYS A 292 6.29 12.01 -3.82
CA LYS A 292 5.89 11.89 -5.22
C LYS A 292 6.03 10.46 -5.73
N GLU A 293 5.06 10.04 -6.55
CA GLU A 293 4.99 8.68 -7.09
C GLU A 293 6.10 8.33 -8.09
N GLU A 294 6.71 9.31 -8.75
CA GLU A 294 7.82 9.08 -9.69
C GLU A 294 9.03 8.40 -9.03
N TYR A 295 9.17 8.53 -7.71
CA TYR A 295 10.25 7.92 -6.93
C TYR A 295 9.97 6.48 -6.49
N LYS A 296 8.80 5.90 -6.81
CA LYS A 296 8.46 4.48 -6.54
C LYS A 296 9.57 3.53 -7.04
N SER A 297 10.19 3.84 -8.19
CA SER A 297 11.29 3.06 -8.79
C SER A 297 12.54 2.92 -7.90
N GLN A 298 12.73 3.79 -6.91
CA GLN A 298 13.84 3.72 -5.96
C GLN A 298 13.75 2.49 -5.04
N ILE A 299 12.54 1.99 -4.75
CA ILE A 299 12.37 0.76 -3.97
C ILE A 299 13.09 -0.41 -4.65
N GLY A 300 12.90 -0.57 -5.97
CA GLY A 300 13.60 -1.60 -6.75
C GLY A 300 15.12 -1.39 -6.86
N VAL A 301 15.64 -0.18 -6.62
CA VAL A 301 17.08 0.07 -6.48
C VAL A 301 17.57 -0.41 -5.12
N ILE A 302 16.86 -0.06 -4.05
CA ILE A 302 17.15 -0.46 -2.67
C ILE A 302 17.15 -1.98 -2.54
N GLU A 303 16.15 -2.66 -3.11
CA GLU A 303 16.07 -4.13 -3.11
C GLU A 303 17.24 -4.79 -3.81
N ARG A 304 17.72 -4.22 -4.92
CA ARG A 304 18.91 -4.72 -5.62
C ARG A 304 20.16 -4.56 -4.77
N ILE A 305 20.31 -3.44 -4.06
CA ILE A 305 21.43 -3.23 -3.14
C ILE A 305 21.36 -4.25 -2.00
N ALA A 306 20.19 -4.43 -1.38
CA ALA A 306 19.97 -5.40 -0.31
C ALA A 306 20.29 -6.85 -0.72
N ARG A 307 19.89 -7.27 -1.94
CA ARG A 307 20.11 -8.64 -2.43
C ARG A 307 21.56 -8.91 -2.86
N PHE A 308 22.17 -8.00 -3.62
CA PHE A 308 23.41 -8.31 -4.34
C PHE A 308 24.68 -7.75 -3.70
N ARG A 309 24.55 -6.73 -2.85
CA ARG A 309 25.70 -6.03 -2.25
C ARG A 309 25.81 -6.31 -0.77
N GLU A 310 24.73 -6.03 -0.03
CA GLU A 310 24.74 -6.19 1.42
C GLU A 310 24.74 -7.66 1.87
N ASP A 311 24.55 -8.62 0.97
CA ASP A 311 24.58 -10.05 1.27
C ASP A 311 25.88 -10.50 1.95
N LYS A 312 27.01 -9.92 1.53
CA LYS A 312 28.36 -10.25 2.05
C LYS A 312 28.79 -9.37 3.22
N LEU A 313 28.02 -8.32 3.55
CA LEU A 313 28.34 -7.44 4.66
C LEU A 313 27.97 -8.10 6.00
N PRO A 314 28.64 -7.72 7.10
CA PRO A 314 28.22 -8.15 8.44
C PRO A 314 26.85 -7.54 8.78
N SER A 315 26.09 -8.18 9.67
CA SER A 315 24.69 -7.79 10.01
C SER A 315 24.52 -6.30 10.29
N TYR A 316 25.43 -5.69 11.06
CA TYR A 316 25.40 -4.26 11.39
C TYR A 316 25.61 -3.34 10.17
N GLY A 317 26.18 -3.83 9.07
CA GLY A 317 26.40 -3.09 7.82
C GLY A 317 25.27 -3.17 6.79
N ARG A 318 24.26 -4.02 7.01
CA ARG A 318 23.19 -4.33 6.02
C ARG A 318 22.01 -3.35 6.08
N PHE A 319 22.26 -2.07 5.84
CA PHE A 319 21.27 -1.00 6.06
C PHE A 319 20.00 -1.14 5.22
N CYS A 320 20.12 -1.47 3.95
CA CYS A 320 18.99 -1.67 3.05
C CYS A 320 18.22 -2.95 3.41
N ARG A 321 18.93 -4.04 3.73
CA ARG A 321 18.34 -5.33 4.09
C ARG A 321 17.64 -5.30 5.45
N ASN A 322 18.20 -4.58 6.42
CA ASN A 322 17.62 -4.37 7.75
C ASN A 322 16.48 -3.34 7.72
N GLY A 323 16.05 -2.85 6.56
CA GLY A 323 14.90 -1.97 6.43
C GLY A 323 15.05 -0.61 7.11
N ARG A 324 16.27 -0.06 7.19
CA ARG A 324 16.49 1.29 7.77
C ARG A 324 15.77 2.41 7.02
N LEU A 325 15.30 2.14 5.79
CA LEU A 325 14.38 3.00 5.05
C LEU A 325 13.18 3.45 5.91
N PHE A 326 12.62 2.53 6.70
CA PHE A 326 11.42 2.77 7.51
C PHE A 326 11.65 3.70 8.71
N LEU A 327 12.90 3.91 9.16
CA LEU A 327 13.25 4.86 10.24
C LEU A 327 12.96 6.32 9.86
N SER A 328 12.82 6.61 8.57
CA SER A 328 12.55 7.97 8.09
C SER A 328 11.05 8.22 7.84
N PHE A 329 10.20 7.23 8.13
CA PHE A 329 8.74 7.32 7.94
C PHE A 329 8.13 8.42 8.83
N ALA A 330 8.68 8.63 10.03
CA ALA A 330 8.05 9.47 11.06
C ALA A 330 7.88 10.95 10.69
N ASN A 331 8.65 11.45 9.73
CA ASN A 331 8.65 12.87 9.38
C ASN A 331 7.65 13.23 8.25
N LYS A 332 6.98 12.27 7.59
CA LYS A 332 6.06 12.53 6.47
C LYS A 332 4.89 11.51 6.36
N SER A 333 4.05 11.40 7.38
CA SER A 333 2.87 10.49 7.41
C SER A 333 1.76 10.79 6.38
N LYS A 334 1.88 11.86 5.57
CA LYS A 334 0.89 12.25 4.57
C LYS A 334 1.42 11.91 3.17
N SER A 335 1.07 10.72 2.66
CA SER A 335 1.38 10.27 1.30
C SER A 335 0.13 9.80 0.55
N SER A 336 0.26 9.48 -0.74
CA SER A 336 -0.79 8.81 -1.52
C SER A 336 -0.90 7.34 -1.10
N ASN A 337 -2.10 6.77 -1.21
CA ASN A 337 -2.36 5.38 -0.79
C ASN A 337 -1.44 4.38 -1.50
N ASP A 338 -1.09 4.63 -2.76
CA ASP A 338 -0.20 3.79 -3.54
C ASP A 338 1.19 3.62 -2.92
N ALA A 339 1.75 4.68 -2.32
CA ALA A 339 3.09 4.62 -1.73
C ALA A 339 3.16 3.59 -0.59
N TYR A 340 2.08 3.44 0.17
CA TYR A 340 2.01 2.45 1.25
C TYR A 340 1.96 1.02 0.72
N THR A 341 1.26 0.77 -0.39
CA THR A 341 1.23 -0.55 -1.04
C THR A 341 2.62 -0.99 -1.48
N TYR A 342 3.41 -0.11 -2.11
CA TYR A 342 4.78 -0.46 -2.51
C TYR A 342 5.73 -0.65 -1.31
N LEU A 343 5.58 0.15 -0.25
CA LEU A 343 6.34 -0.01 0.97
C LEU A 343 5.99 -1.33 1.68
N GLN A 344 4.74 -1.78 1.58
CA GLN A 344 4.30 -3.09 2.05
C GLN A 344 4.92 -4.23 1.25
N GLU A 345 4.90 -4.14 -0.08
CA GLU A 345 5.59 -5.11 -0.95
C GLU A 345 7.08 -5.19 -0.62
N HIS A 346 7.72 -4.05 -0.39
CA HIS A 346 9.12 -3.97 0.01
C HIS A 346 9.37 -4.67 1.36
N PHE A 347 8.52 -4.42 2.35
CA PHE A 347 8.59 -5.09 3.65
C PHE A 347 8.43 -6.61 3.50
N ASN A 348 7.41 -7.06 2.75
CA ASN A 348 7.17 -8.49 2.49
C ASN A 348 8.37 -9.13 1.79
N PHE A 349 8.95 -8.43 0.82
CA PHE A 349 10.16 -8.88 0.14
C PHE A 349 11.34 -9.05 1.12
N LEU A 350 11.62 -8.04 1.96
CA LEU A 350 12.72 -8.08 2.92
C LEU A 350 12.53 -9.16 3.98
N ILE A 351 11.32 -9.29 4.53
CA ILE A 351 11.06 -10.27 5.59
C ILE A 351 11.09 -11.69 5.04
N GLU A 352 10.54 -11.96 3.85
CA GLU A 352 10.59 -13.28 3.22
C GLU A 352 12.01 -13.70 2.84
N THR A 353 12.82 -12.78 2.30
CA THR A 353 14.23 -13.08 2.00
C THR A 353 15.05 -13.29 3.25
N SER A 354 14.81 -12.51 4.31
CA SER A 354 15.49 -12.70 5.59
C SER A 354 15.14 -14.06 6.20
N VAL A 355 13.87 -14.48 6.16
CA VAL A 355 13.44 -15.82 6.66
C VAL A 355 14.15 -16.97 5.94
N ARG A 356 14.43 -16.83 4.64
CA ARG A 356 15.03 -17.91 3.83
C ARG A 356 16.55 -17.96 3.88
N GLU A 357 17.20 -16.81 3.86
CA GLU A 357 18.65 -16.71 3.63
C GLU A 357 19.42 -16.26 4.87
N GLN A 358 18.90 -15.27 5.61
CA GLN A 358 19.61 -14.62 6.73
C GLN A 358 18.64 -14.22 7.86
N PRO A 359 18.16 -15.20 8.66
CA PRO A 359 17.15 -14.96 9.69
C PRO A 359 17.56 -13.93 10.76
N GLU A 360 18.86 -13.82 11.02
CA GLU A 360 19.50 -12.87 11.95
C GLU A 360 19.18 -11.38 11.67
N ASN A 361 18.76 -11.02 10.47
CA ASN A 361 18.39 -9.63 10.13
C ASN A 361 16.98 -9.25 10.61
N ILE A 362 16.13 -10.23 10.93
CA ILE A 362 14.70 -10.01 11.22
C ILE A 362 14.50 -9.13 12.46
N PRO A 363 15.20 -9.33 13.60
CA PRO A 363 15.06 -8.45 14.75
C PRO A 363 15.36 -6.97 14.42
N GLU A 364 16.41 -6.70 13.65
CA GLU A 364 16.75 -5.32 13.26
C GLU A 364 15.72 -4.73 12.28
N LEU A 365 15.22 -5.53 11.32
CA LEU A 365 14.12 -5.13 10.42
C LEU A 365 12.88 -4.72 11.20
N LEU A 366 12.44 -5.54 12.16
CA LEU A 366 11.27 -5.26 12.99
C LEU A 366 11.48 -4.04 13.89
N SER A 367 12.70 -3.84 14.39
CA SER A 367 13.08 -2.64 15.15
C SER A 367 12.96 -1.37 14.31
N ASN A 368 13.42 -1.40 13.05
CA ASN A 368 13.39 -0.26 12.14
C ASN A 368 11.97 0.08 11.64
N VAL A 369 11.12 -0.93 11.47
CA VAL A 369 9.73 -0.76 11.05
C VAL A 369 8.83 -0.28 12.20
N ARG A 370 9.28 -0.37 13.45
CA ARG A 370 8.52 0.01 14.64
C ARG A 370 7.88 1.40 14.57
N GLN A 371 8.58 2.38 13.98
CA GLN A 371 8.05 3.73 13.82
C GLN A 371 6.79 3.77 12.95
N VAL A 372 6.73 2.97 11.88
CA VAL A 372 5.55 2.84 11.02
C VAL A 372 4.34 2.36 11.84
N ILE A 373 4.58 1.41 12.74
CA ILE A 373 3.54 0.80 13.57
C ILE A 373 3.09 1.74 14.68
N GLN A 374 3.97 2.59 15.20
CA GLN A 374 3.59 3.65 16.14
C GLN A 374 2.56 4.63 15.56
N PHE A 375 2.51 4.84 14.24
CA PHE A 375 1.49 5.72 13.66
C PHE A 375 0.07 5.18 13.78
N LYS A 376 -0.09 3.87 13.98
CA LYS A 376 -1.38 3.22 14.25
C LYS A 376 -2.10 3.84 15.45
N SER A 377 -1.38 4.22 16.51
CA SER A 377 -1.99 4.85 17.69
C SER A 377 -2.23 6.35 17.53
N ASN A 378 -1.44 7.02 16.71
CA ASN A 378 -1.54 8.47 16.54
C ASN A 378 -2.68 8.86 15.60
N TYR A 379 -3.06 7.96 14.69
CA TYR A 379 -4.23 8.11 13.82
C TYR A 379 -5.34 7.14 14.27
N HIS A 380 -5.96 7.45 15.40
CA HIS A 380 -7.29 6.94 15.75
C HIS A 380 -8.35 8.02 15.47
N GLU A 381 -8.23 8.66 14.31
CA GLU A 381 -9.28 9.54 13.80
C GLU A 381 -10.49 8.65 13.48
N GLY A 382 -11.53 8.77 14.30
CA GLY A 382 -12.75 7.98 14.19
C GLY A 382 -13.71 8.62 13.19
N GLY A 383 -14.95 8.11 13.13
CA GLY A 383 -16.00 8.89 12.48
C GLY A 383 -16.18 10.25 13.16
N TRP A 384 -16.08 10.27 14.49
CA TRP A 384 -16.39 11.41 15.36
C TRP A 384 -15.52 12.67 15.21
N ASP A 385 -14.41 12.59 14.49
CA ASP A 385 -13.56 13.74 14.15
C ASP A 385 -14.29 14.74 13.21
N LEU A 386 -15.27 14.26 12.44
CA LEU A 386 -16.09 15.10 11.57
C LEU A 386 -16.89 16.15 12.39
N PRO A 387 -17.65 15.76 13.44
CA PRO A 387 -18.27 16.69 14.38
C PRO A 387 -17.31 17.62 15.15
N GLU A 388 -16.05 17.23 15.37
CA GLU A 388 -15.08 18.11 16.04
C GLU A 388 -14.68 19.32 15.18
N GLU A 389 -14.49 19.12 13.87
CA GLU A 389 -14.17 20.18 12.91
C GLU A 389 -15.44 20.88 12.37
N VAL A 390 -16.56 20.16 12.31
CA VAL A 390 -17.87 20.65 11.86
C VAL A 390 -18.93 20.33 12.91
N SER A 391 -19.00 21.18 13.94
CA SER A 391 -19.89 21.06 15.10
C SER A 391 -21.37 20.78 14.78
N GLU A 392 -21.85 21.22 13.63
CA GLU A 392 -23.24 21.07 13.23
C GLU A 392 -23.61 19.58 13.03
N LEU A 393 -22.63 18.72 12.71
CA LEU A 393 -22.78 17.28 12.50
C LEU A 393 -22.99 16.47 13.79
N TRP A 394 -22.87 17.05 14.99
CA TRP A 394 -23.18 16.35 16.25
C TRP A 394 -24.61 15.79 16.31
N GLY A 395 -25.54 16.37 15.53
CA GLY A 395 -26.93 15.92 15.43
C GLY A 395 -27.26 15.08 14.19
N TYR A 396 -26.26 14.56 13.47
CA TYR A 396 -26.47 13.71 12.30
C TYR A 396 -26.80 12.26 12.74
N GLU A 397 -27.95 11.74 12.34
CA GLU A 397 -28.48 10.46 12.83
C GLU A 397 -27.60 9.26 12.44
N SER A 398 -27.01 9.25 11.24
CA SER A 398 -26.17 8.15 10.76
C SER A 398 -24.72 8.20 11.23
N MET A 399 -24.38 9.09 12.19
CA MET A 399 -23.01 9.28 12.66
C MET A 399 -22.44 8.04 13.37
N LEU A 400 -23.28 7.35 14.16
CA LEU A 400 -22.93 6.08 14.81
C LEU A 400 -22.68 4.96 13.79
N GLU A 401 -23.43 4.95 12.69
CA GLU A 401 -23.26 3.97 11.61
C GLU A 401 -21.95 4.21 10.87
N PHE A 402 -21.62 5.48 10.58
CA PHE A 402 -20.35 5.85 9.94
C PHE A 402 -19.15 5.48 10.80
N ASP A 403 -19.17 5.80 12.10
CA ASP A 403 -18.08 5.44 13.02
C ASP A 403 -17.89 3.92 13.13
N LYS A 404 -19.00 3.17 13.16
CA LYS A 404 -18.96 1.70 13.13
C LYS A 404 -18.38 1.16 11.84
N ASP A 405 -18.77 1.70 10.68
CA ASP A 405 -18.22 1.31 9.37
C ASP A 405 -16.71 1.58 9.29
N VAL A 406 -16.24 2.73 9.80
CA VAL A 406 -14.81 3.06 9.90
C VAL A 406 -14.08 2.08 10.84
N ALA A 407 -14.66 1.76 12.00
CA ALA A 407 -14.11 0.80 12.94
C ALA A 407 -14.04 -0.63 12.34
N ASP A 408 -15.05 -1.02 11.57
CA ASP A 408 -15.08 -2.31 10.88
C ASP A 408 -14.05 -2.37 9.73
N THR A 409 -13.81 -1.26 9.03
CA THR A 409 -12.71 -1.17 8.04
C THR A 409 -11.34 -1.26 8.74
N TYR A 410 -11.17 -0.60 9.89
CA TYR A 410 -9.97 -0.74 10.71
C TYR A 410 -9.74 -2.16 11.23
N ALA A 411 -10.81 -2.91 11.48
CA ALA A 411 -10.75 -4.31 11.86
C ALA A 411 -10.52 -5.27 10.67
N GLY A 412 -10.58 -4.76 9.43
CA GLY A 412 -10.44 -5.55 8.21
C GLY A 412 -11.70 -6.33 7.82
N ARG A 413 -12.87 -5.96 8.35
CA ARG A 413 -14.17 -6.62 8.10
C ARG A 413 -14.85 -6.10 6.84
N THR A 414 -14.65 -4.82 6.53
CA THR A 414 -15.11 -4.17 5.29
C THR A 414 -13.91 -3.71 4.47
N THR A 415 -14.03 -3.75 3.14
CA THR A 415 -12.93 -3.27 2.28
C THR A 415 -12.90 -1.74 2.27
N VAL A 416 -11.71 -1.17 2.07
CA VAL A 416 -11.55 0.29 1.93
C VAL A 416 -12.36 0.84 0.75
N GLU A 417 -12.53 0.04 -0.31
CA GLU A 417 -13.34 0.35 -1.48
C GLU A 417 -14.82 0.46 -1.13
N GLN A 418 -15.36 -0.52 -0.38
CA GLN A 418 -16.74 -0.51 0.10
C GLN A 418 -17.03 0.69 1.01
N LEU A 419 -16.10 1.02 1.92
CA LEU A 419 -16.24 2.21 2.76
C LEU A 419 -16.19 3.49 1.91
N ASN A 420 -15.27 3.59 0.95
CA ASN A 420 -15.18 4.75 0.07
C ASN A 420 -16.44 4.92 -0.78
N GLU A 421 -17.01 3.83 -1.27
CA GLU A 421 -18.28 3.83 -1.98
C GLU A 421 -19.41 4.33 -1.08
N LYS A 422 -19.54 3.82 0.15
CA LYS A 422 -20.51 4.30 1.14
C LYS A 422 -20.31 5.78 1.49
N ILE A 423 -19.07 6.24 1.61
CA ILE A 423 -18.74 7.65 1.87
C ILE A 423 -19.26 8.52 0.74
N GLU A 424 -19.00 8.18 -0.52
CA GLU A 424 -19.40 9.01 -1.67
C GLU A 424 -20.90 8.89 -2.01
N THR A 425 -21.51 7.71 -1.81
CA THR A 425 -22.91 7.44 -2.19
C THR A 425 -23.94 7.77 -1.11
N LYS A 426 -23.59 7.61 0.18
CA LYS A 426 -24.51 7.76 1.31
C LYS A 426 -24.07 8.90 2.25
N TYR A 427 -22.93 8.75 2.92
CA TYR A 427 -22.59 9.61 4.07
C TYR A 427 -22.33 11.07 3.67
N LYS A 428 -21.49 11.31 2.66
CA LYS A 428 -21.17 12.66 2.18
C LYS A 428 -22.40 13.42 1.65
N PRO A 429 -23.26 12.86 0.77
CA PRO A 429 -24.45 13.57 0.32
C PRO A 429 -25.46 13.80 1.45
N GLU A 430 -25.64 12.85 2.38
CA GLU A 430 -26.52 13.05 3.55
C GLU A 430 -26.01 14.15 4.48
N MET A 431 -24.70 14.21 4.76
CA MET A 431 -24.09 15.28 5.56
C MET A 431 -24.24 16.65 4.89
N GLN A 432 -24.07 16.72 3.57
CA GLN A 432 -24.28 17.97 2.81
C GLN A 432 -25.74 18.42 2.88
N ALA A 433 -26.69 17.53 2.63
CA ALA A 433 -28.11 17.82 2.72
C ALA A 433 -28.52 18.28 4.14
N TYR A 434 -27.94 17.68 5.17
CA TYR A 434 -28.18 18.06 6.55
C TYR A 434 -27.66 19.48 6.87
N LEU A 435 -26.46 19.82 6.38
CA LEU A 435 -25.89 21.16 6.55
C LEU A 435 -26.63 22.22 5.74
N ASP A 436 -27.09 21.91 4.53
CA ASP A 436 -27.90 22.80 3.69
C ASP A 436 -29.19 23.24 4.41
N VAL A 437 -29.77 22.36 5.24
CA VAL A 437 -30.97 22.66 6.04
C VAL A 437 -30.64 23.50 7.28
N LYS A 438 -29.46 23.32 7.88
CA LYS A 438 -29.07 24.01 9.12
C LYS A 438 -28.39 25.36 8.91
N ILE A 439 -27.65 25.55 7.81
CA ILE A 439 -26.82 26.74 7.57
C ILE A 439 -27.45 27.57 6.44
N SER A 440 -27.96 28.75 6.78
CA SER A 440 -28.59 29.64 5.80
C SER A 440 -27.59 30.46 4.97
N ASP A 441 -26.35 30.64 5.45
CA ASP A 441 -25.30 31.38 4.75
C ASP A 441 -24.51 30.49 3.78
N LYS A 442 -24.59 30.80 2.48
CA LYS A 442 -23.90 30.07 1.41
C LYS A 442 -22.38 30.13 1.49
N ALA A 443 -21.81 31.19 2.07
CA ALA A 443 -20.36 31.32 2.21
C ALA A 443 -19.82 30.37 3.29
N GLN A 444 -20.46 30.38 4.46
CA GLN A 444 -20.16 29.46 5.57
C GLN A 444 -20.41 28.00 5.19
N LEU A 445 -21.50 27.71 4.48
CA LEU A 445 -21.80 26.37 3.98
C LEU A 445 -20.67 25.83 3.08
N LYS A 446 -20.17 26.65 2.15
CA LYS A 446 -19.07 26.25 1.26
C LYS A 446 -17.78 25.95 2.03
N GLU A 447 -17.47 26.72 3.06
CA GLU A 447 -16.31 26.50 3.94
C GLU A 447 -16.45 25.20 4.76
N LYS A 448 -17.64 24.93 5.31
CA LYS A 448 -17.93 23.68 6.04
C LYS A 448 -17.88 22.46 5.14
N ILE A 449 -18.39 22.54 3.91
CA ILE A 449 -18.27 21.44 2.91
C ILE A 449 -16.81 21.18 2.54
N GLN A 450 -15.99 22.22 2.38
CA GLN A 450 -14.55 22.06 2.17
C GLN A 450 -13.86 21.40 3.37
N SER A 451 -14.29 21.75 4.58
CA SER A 451 -13.80 21.13 5.82
C SER A 451 -14.18 19.65 5.90
N ILE A 452 -15.42 19.27 5.54
CA ILE A 452 -15.83 17.86 5.43
C ILE A 452 -14.93 17.10 4.47
N ASN A 453 -14.71 17.62 3.26
CA ASN A 453 -13.85 16.95 2.27
C ASN A 453 -12.42 16.78 2.80
N MET A 454 -11.87 17.79 3.48
CA MET A 454 -10.55 17.71 4.10
C MET A 454 -10.50 16.63 5.19
N VAL A 455 -11.50 16.55 6.07
CA VAL A 455 -11.55 15.55 7.16
C VAL A 455 -11.76 14.14 6.60
N LEU A 456 -12.64 13.95 5.61
CA LEU A 456 -12.81 12.67 4.92
C LEU A 456 -11.51 12.21 4.24
N ASP A 457 -10.75 13.13 3.63
CA ASP A 457 -9.45 12.82 3.04
C ASP A 457 -8.39 12.47 4.10
N LYS A 458 -8.42 13.10 5.28
CA LYS A 458 -7.58 12.71 6.42
C LYS A 458 -7.94 11.30 6.91
N CYS A 459 -9.23 11.02 7.09
CA CYS A 459 -9.75 9.72 7.49
C CYS A 459 -9.31 8.61 6.52
N ARG A 460 -9.46 8.83 5.20
CA ARG A 460 -8.97 7.90 4.16
C ARG A 460 -7.48 7.58 4.29
N LYS A 461 -6.65 8.61 4.52
CA LYS A 461 -5.21 8.44 4.73
C LYS A 461 -4.91 7.67 6.01
N GLY A 462 -5.64 7.95 7.09
CA GLY A 462 -5.56 7.21 8.36
C GLY A 462 -5.89 5.73 8.19
N ILE A 463 -6.94 5.41 7.43
CA ILE A 463 -7.32 4.03 7.08
C ILE A 463 -6.23 3.33 6.28
N ALA A 464 -5.71 3.96 5.23
CA ALA A 464 -4.62 3.38 4.44
C ALA A 464 -3.37 3.13 5.28
N LEU A 465 -3.02 4.05 6.17
CA LEU A 465 -1.88 3.92 7.08
C LEU A 465 -2.09 2.80 8.11
N LYS A 466 -3.29 2.66 8.67
CA LYS A 466 -3.62 1.60 9.63
C LYS A 466 -3.63 0.22 8.97
N ARG A 467 -4.09 0.15 7.72
CA ARG A 467 -4.01 -1.06 6.90
C ARG A 467 -2.55 -1.46 6.66
N PHE A 468 -1.72 -0.51 6.20
CA PHE A 468 -0.29 -0.74 6.01
C PHE A 468 0.40 -1.26 7.27
N SER A 469 0.14 -0.64 8.43
CA SER A 469 0.66 -1.11 9.72
C SER A 469 0.13 -2.50 10.10
N SER A 470 -1.15 -2.79 9.85
CA SER A 470 -1.74 -4.09 10.17
C SER A 470 -1.19 -5.20 9.29
N ASP A 471 -0.93 -4.90 8.02
CA ASP A 471 -0.36 -5.86 7.08
C ASP A 471 1.10 -6.19 7.42
N ILE A 472 1.87 -5.24 7.97
CA ILE A 472 3.20 -5.48 8.54
C ILE A 472 3.12 -6.43 9.74
N GLU A 473 2.15 -6.23 10.66
CA GLU A 473 1.93 -7.13 11.81
C GLU A 473 1.60 -8.56 11.33
N ILE A 474 0.74 -8.70 10.30
CA ILE A 474 0.39 -9.98 9.69
C ILE A 474 1.63 -10.63 9.04
N GLY A 475 2.38 -9.88 8.23
CA GLY A 475 3.61 -10.36 7.59
C GLY A 475 4.66 -10.81 8.62
N THR A 476 4.76 -10.09 9.74
CA THR A 476 5.64 -10.45 10.85
C THR A 476 5.22 -11.77 11.50
N LEU A 477 3.94 -11.95 11.83
CA LEU A 477 3.44 -13.20 12.40
C LEU A 477 3.69 -14.40 11.49
N ARG A 478 3.53 -14.23 10.17
CA ARG A 478 3.83 -15.26 9.16
C ARG A 478 5.32 -15.60 9.08
N ALA A 479 6.18 -14.59 9.21
CA ALA A 479 7.63 -14.81 9.27
C ALA A 479 8.01 -15.61 10.52
N LEU A 480 7.51 -15.20 11.70
CA LEU A 480 7.74 -15.92 12.96
C LEU A 480 7.25 -17.38 12.91
N ALA A 481 6.11 -17.60 12.27
CA ALA A 481 5.54 -18.94 12.05
C ALA A 481 6.48 -19.87 11.28
N THR A 482 7.20 -19.32 10.30
CA THR A 482 8.20 -20.06 9.53
C THR A 482 9.48 -20.28 10.35
N LEU A 483 9.94 -19.24 11.04
CA LEU A 483 11.16 -19.29 11.85
C LEU A 483 11.07 -20.24 13.04
N LEU A 484 9.90 -20.42 13.66
CA LEU A 484 9.77 -21.28 14.83
C LEU A 484 10.28 -22.71 14.58
N SER A 485 10.15 -23.19 13.33
CA SER A 485 10.63 -24.51 12.91
C SER A 485 12.15 -24.61 12.74
N THR A 486 12.83 -23.52 12.39
CA THR A 486 14.25 -23.52 11.98
C THR A 486 15.15 -22.74 12.94
N HIS A 487 14.68 -21.58 13.40
CA HIS A 487 15.37 -20.60 14.25
C HIS A 487 14.43 -20.05 15.36
N PRO A 488 13.97 -20.90 16.29
CA PRO A 488 13.08 -20.49 17.38
C PRO A 488 13.69 -19.41 18.31
N GLU A 489 15.02 -19.35 18.43
CA GLU A 489 15.73 -18.34 19.21
C GLU A 489 15.44 -16.90 18.75
N ILE A 490 15.24 -16.70 17.44
CA ILE A 490 14.96 -15.39 16.84
C ILE A 490 13.55 -14.91 17.20
N VAL A 491 12.61 -15.82 17.44
CA VAL A 491 11.25 -15.48 17.89
C VAL A 491 11.30 -14.81 19.26
N VAL A 492 12.17 -15.29 20.15
CA VAL A 492 12.41 -14.70 21.48
C VAL A 492 13.03 -13.30 21.33
N GLU A 493 14.04 -13.15 20.48
CA GLU A 493 14.69 -11.85 20.23
C GLU A 493 13.71 -10.81 19.67
N CYS A 494 12.88 -11.21 18.71
CA CYS A 494 11.83 -10.34 18.14
C CYS A 494 10.83 -9.90 19.21
N ARG A 495 10.50 -10.78 20.17
CA ARG A 495 9.61 -10.45 21.28
C ARG A 495 10.25 -9.48 22.27
N GLU A 496 11.55 -9.60 22.52
CA GLU A 496 12.31 -8.76 23.45
C GLU A 496 12.57 -7.33 22.93
N LEU A 497 12.41 -7.06 21.63
CA LEU A 497 12.64 -5.74 21.03
C LEU A 497 11.91 -4.57 21.71
N ARG A 498 10.68 -4.79 22.23
CA ARG A 498 9.89 -3.74 22.90
C ARG A 498 10.23 -3.64 24.38
N ASN A 499 10.05 -4.74 25.09
CA ASN A 499 10.22 -4.82 26.54
C ASN A 499 11.03 -6.10 26.83
N PRO A 500 12.36 -5.98 26.93
CA PRO A 500 13.20 -7.10 27.33
C PRO A 500 12.71 -7.68 28.65
N ALA A 501 12.87 -8.99 28.82
CA ALA A 501 12.47 -9.66 30.04
C ALA A 501 13.19 -9.01 31.25
N GLY A 502 12.44 -8.74 32.34
CA GLY A 502 12.99 -8.08 33.53
C GLY A 502 13.11 -6.54 33.47
N SER A 503 12.86 -5.89 32.33
CA SER A 503 12.84 -4.41 32.25
C SER A 503 11.71 -3.82 33.12
N ARG A 504 12.05 -2.85 33.98
CA ARG A 504 11.09 -2.04 34.76
C ARG A 504 10.59 -0.81 33.98
N SER A 505 11.32 -0.38 32.96
CA SER A 505 10.93 0.70 32.07
C SER A 505 10.12 0.13 30.90
N PHE A 506 8.88 0.59 30.75
CA PHE A 506 8.03 0.25 29.61
C PHE A 506 8.36 1.18 28.45
N ASN A 507 8.72 0.60 27.30
CA ASN A 507 8.96 1.37 26.10
C ASN A 507 7.59 1.75 25.47
N VAL A 508 7.25 3.04 25.51
CA VAL A 508 5.97 3.59 25.01
C VAL A 508 5.98 3.60 23.48
N GLY A 509 5.62 2.48 22.86
CA GLY A 509 5.44 2.39 21.42
C GLY A 509 4.99 0.99 21.01
N HIS A 510 4.20 0.88 19.93
CA HIS A 510 3.68 -0.40 19.44
C HIS A 510 4.77 -1.31 18.90
N SER A 511 4.54 -2.63 18.99
CA SER A 511 5.41 -3.68 18.49
C SER A 511 4.78 -4.35 17.27
N PRO A 512 5.57 -4.78 16.26
CA PRO A 512 5.08 -5.65 15.19
C PRO A 512 4.64 -7.03 15.67
N VAL A 513 5.06 -7.41 16.87
CA VAL A 513 4.77 -8.71 17.50
C VAL A 513 3.89 -8.49 18.75
N PRO A 514 2.86 -9.31 18.99
CA PRO A 514 2.10 -9.28 20.23
C PRO A 514 2.98 -9.30 21.49
N THR A 515 2.70 -8.41 22.44
CA THR A 515 3.55 -8.13 23.61
C THR A 515 2.88 -8.33 24.96
N SER A 516 1.68 -8.88 24.98
CA SER A 516 0.99 -9.28 26.19
C SER A 516 0.09 -10.48 25.89
N LEU A 517 -0.33 -11.20 26.92
CA LEU A 517 -1.33 -12.27 26.76
C LEU A 517 -2.60 -11.75 26.08
N GLY A 518 -3.07 -10.54 26.42
CA GLY A 518 -4.22 -9.92 25.78
C GLY A 518 -4.03 -9.65 24.28
N GLU A 519 -2.86 -9.14 23.89
CA GLU A 519 -2.53 -8.93 22.47
C GLU A 519 -2.37 -10.28 21.73
N CYS A 520 -1.84 -11.32 22.37
CA CYS A 520 -1.76 -12.67 21.80
C CYS A 520 -3.14 -13.28 21.58
N ILE A 521 -4.06 -13.12 22.55
CA ILE A 521 -5.45 -13.57 22.44
C ILE A 521 -6.18 -12.80 21.33
N ALA A 522 -5.97 -11.49 21.23
CA ALA A 522 -6.52 -10.68 20.14
C ALA A 522 -6.01 -11.13 18.77
N ALA A 523 -4.71 -11.44 18.65
CA ALA A 523 -4.14 -11.99 17.42
C ALA A 523 -4.68 -13.40 17.11
N PHE A 524 -4.92 -14.23 18.14
CA PHE A 524 -5.53 -15.55 17.97
C PHE A 524 -6.99 -15.49 17.50
N LEU A 525 -7.74 -14.47 17.91
CA LEU A 525 -9.15 -14.30 17.54
C LEU A 525 -9.33 -13.69 16.15
N SER A 526 -8.46 -12.75 15.77
CA SER A 526 -8.68 -11.91 14.58
C SER A 526 -8.62 -12.71 13.28
N ALA A 527 -9.72 -12.73 12.52
CA ALA A 527 -9.81 -13.47 11.26
C ALA A 527 -8.79 -13.00 10.20
N LYS A 528 -8.39 -11.73 10.24
CA LYS A 528 -7.39 -11.17 9.30
C LYS A 528 -6.05 -11.92 9.30
N ASN A 529 -5.68 -12.51 10.44
CA ASN A 529 -4.45 -13.28 10.55
C ASN A 529 -4.57 -14.64 9.84
N PHE A 530 -5.79 -15.14 9.63
CA PHE A 530 -6.09 -16.48 9.12
C PHE A 530 -6.74 -16.47 7.71
N GLY A 531 -7.09 -15.31 7.14
CA GLY A 531 -7.87 -15.19 5.89
C GLY A 531 -7.15 -15.54 4.57
N ASP A 532 -7.96 -15.61 3.50
CA ASP A 532 -7.79 -16.28 2.17
C ASP A 532 -6.64 -15.83 1.22
N PHE A 533 -5.55 -15.24 1.70
CA PHE A 533 -4.38 -14.94 0.83
C PHE A 533 -3.47 -16.18 0.61
N TYR A 534 -4.06 -17.33 0.29
CA TYR A 534 -3.36 -18.63 0.15
C TYR A 534 -3.37 -19.21 -1.28
N GLY A 535 -3.47 -18.35 -2.30
CA GLY A 535 -3.48 -18.79 -3.70
C GLY A 535 -2.12 -19.24 -4.27
N VAL A 536 -0.99 -18.93 -3.61
CA VAL A 536 0.33 -19.08 -4.28
C VAL A 536 1.09 -20.35 -3.86
N ARG A 537 0.84 -20.91 -2.67
CA ARG A 537 1.49 -22.15 -2.20
C ARG A 537 0.57 -22.93 -1.29
N SER A 538 0.19 -24.13 -1.72
CA SER A 538 -0.73 -25.11 -1.13
C SER A 538 -0.28 -25.70 0.23
N ASP A 539 0.12 -24.87 1.18
CA ASP A 539 0.41 -25.26 2.56
C ASP A 539 -0.69 -24.72 3.48
N LEU A 540 -1.24 -25.57 4.36
CA LEU A 540 -2.10 -25.13 5.46
C LEU A 540 -1.31 -24.18 6.38
N GLN A 541 -1.42 -22.86 6.21
CA GLN A 541 -0.66 -21.91 7.04
C GLN A 541 -1.32 -21.64 8.41
N GLU A 542 -2.57 -22.04 8.61
CA GLU A 542 -3.31 -21.83 9.86
C GLU A 542 -2.57 -22.43 11.07
N TYR A 543 -2.10 -23.68 10.99
CA TYR A 543 -1.36 -24.30 12.09
C TYR A 543 -0.01 -23.60 12.36
N LYS A 544 0.64 -23.05 11.33
CA LYS A 544 1.92 -22.33 11.48
C LYS A 544 1.70 -21.00 12.21
N ILE A 545 0.60 -20.30 11.92
CA ILE A 545 0.24 -19.05 12.61
C ILE A 545 -0.16 -19.33 14.06
N VAL A 546 -0.94 -20.39 14.30
CA VAL A 546 -1.21 -20.88 15.67
C VAL A 546 0.09 -21.22 16.38
N ASP A 547 1.07 -21.80 15.67
CA ASP A 547 2.41 -22.09 16.18
C ASP A 547 3.18 -20.84 16.64
N ALA A 548 3.21 -19.79 15.82
CA ALA A 548 3.83 -18.51 16.20
C ALA A 548 3.15 -17.89 17.44
N ILE A 549 1.81 -17.83 17.44
CA ILE A 549 1.04 -17.25 18.55
C ILE A 549 1.25 -18.08 19.82
N GLY A 550 1.27 -19.41 19.71
CA GLY A 550 1.58 -20.33 20.79
C GLY A 550 2.94 -20.02 21.42
N ALA A 551 3.99 -19.86 20.60
CA ALA A 551 5.31 -19.52 21.11
C ALA A 551 5.36 -18.19 21.87
N LEU A 552 4.64 -17.17 21.39
CA LEU A 552 4.52 -15.89 22.09
C LEU A 552 3.76 -16.02 23.41
N ILE A 553 2.70 -16.84 23.46
CA ILE A 553 1.99 -17.14 24.71
C ILE A 553 2.91 -17.86 25.70
N VAL A 554 3.71 -18.84 25.25
CA VAL A 554 4.71 -19.51 26.12
C VAL A 554 5.68 -18.50 26.71
N TYR A 555 6.20 -17.56 25.90
CA TYR A 555 7.08 -16.50 26.38
C TYR A 555 6.41 -15.65 27.46
N GLU A 556 5.15 -15.22 27.26
CA GLU A 556 4.43 -14.43 28.26
C GLU A 556 4.15 -15.20 29.54
N LEU A 557 3.78 -16.48 29.45
CA LEU A 557 3.59 -17.35 30.61
C LEU A 557 4.89 -17.50 31.41
N TRP A 558 6.03 -17.68 30.74
CA TRP A 558 7.34 -17.70 31.38
C TRP A 558 7.66 -16.37 32.07
N ASN A 559 7.49 -15.24 31.39
CA ASN A 559 7.77 -13.92 31.95
C ASN A 559 6.92 -13.64 33.19
N ILE A 560 5.63 -13.96 33.17
CA ILE A 560 4.68 -13.69 34.26
C ILE A 560 4.89 -14.64 35.45
N TYR A 561 4.94 -15.95 35.19
CA TYR A 561 4.83 -16.97 36.25
C TYR A 561 6.17 -17.56 36.71
N ILE A 562 7.25 -17.38 35.94
CA ILE A 562 8.59 -17.90 36.28
C ILE A 562 9.55 -16.74 36.54
N LEU A 563 9.76 -15.84 35.57
CA LEU A 563 10.78 -14.80 35.66
C LEU A 563 10.45 -13.72 36.71
N ARG A 564 9.21 -13.21 36.70
CA ARG A 564 8.78 -12.13 37.62
C ARG A 564 8.27 -12.64 38.97
N ALA A 565 8.09 -13.96 39.11
CA ALA A 565 7.65 -14.60 40.35
C ALA A 565 8.80 -14.60 41.38
N THR A 566 9.01 -13.45 42.03
CA THR A 566 9.99 -13.32 43.11
C THR A 566 9.43 -13.94 44.40
N GLY A 567 9.88 -15.16 44.71
CA GLY A 567 10.14 -15.74 46.04
C GLY A 567 9.09 -15.76 47.17
N ALA A 568 8.03 -14.94 47.19
CA ALA A 568 7.14 -14.81 48.35
C ALA A 568 5.66 -15.12 48.08
N THR A 569 5.24 -15.26 46.84
CA THR A 569 3.86 -15.66 46.49
C THR A 569 3.87 -16.58 45.26
N ILE A 570 4.09 -17.88 45.52
CA ILE A 570 3.83 -18.92 44.52
C ILE A 570 2.30 -18.98 44.32
N LYS A 571 1.88 -18.73 43.07
CA LYS A 571 0.52 -18.77 42.48
C LYS A 571 -0.46 -17.65 42.90
N PRO A 572 -0.53 -16.53 42.16
CA PRO A 572 -1.85 -16.03 41.81
C PRO A 572 -2.51 -17.12 40.95
N GLU A 573 -3.74 -17.51 41.29
CA GLU A 573 -4.55 -18.31 40.38
C GLU A 573 -4.52 -17.64 39.00
N MET A 574 -4.21 -18.42 37.95
CA MET A 574 -4.22 -17.89 36.60
C MET A 574 -5.61 -17.30 36.32
N PRO A 575 -5.72 -15.98 36.10
CA PRO A 575 -7.01 -15.35 35.91
C PRO A 575 -7.62 -15.82 34.58
N THR A 576 -8.95 -15.84 34.53
CA THR A 576 -9.66 -16.12 33.29
C THR A 576 -9.24 -15.12 32.22
N PRO A 577 -8.78 -15.56 31.04
CA PRO A 577 -8.35 -14.68 29.98
C PRO A 577 -9.46 -13.72 29.55
N ALA A 578 -9.16 -12.42 29.51
CA ALA A 578 -10.09 -11.42 28.99
C ALA A 578 -10.19 -11.53 27.47
N ILE A 579 -11.37 -11.86 26.96
CA ILE A 579 -11.61 -11.93 25.51
C ILE A 579 -11.91 -10.52 24.98
N PRO A 580 -11.20 -10.02 23.95
CA PRO A 580 -11.48 -8.73 23.31
C PRO A 580 -12.84 -8.72 22.59
N ASN A 581 -13.31 -7.54 22.19
CA ASN A 581 -14.55 -7.42 21.41
C ASN A 581 -14.33 -7.91 19.97
N SER A 582 -14.85 -9.10 19.67
CA SER A 582 -14.68 -9.80 18.39
C SER A 582 -16.04 -10.22 17.83
N LEU A 583 -16.08 -10.53 16.53
CA LEU A 583 -17.30 -11.07 15.91
C LEU A 583 -17.59 -12.49 16.42
N LEU A 584 -18.85 -12.90 16.31
CA LEU A 584 -19.28 -14.21 16.77
C LEU A 584 -18.58 -15.35 15.98
N GLY A 585 -18.46 -15.21 14.67
CA GLY A 585 -17.70 -16.13 13.81
C GLY A 585 -16.22 -16.26 14.22
N GLU A 586 -15.55 -15.15 14.50
CA GLU A 586 -14.15 -15.12 14.96
C GLU A 586 -13.95 -15.91 16.27
N MET A 587 -14.83 -15.72 17.24
CA MET A 587 -14.76 -16.42 18.52
C MET A 587 -15.03 -17.92 18.36
N LYS A 588 -15.97 -18.31 17.50
CA LYS A 588 -16.27 -19.72 17.20
C LYS A 588 -15.09 -20.41 16.53
N ALA A 589 -14.50 -19.78 15.52
CA ALA A 589 -13.33 -20.31 14.84
C ALA A 589 -12.13 -20.41 15.81
N ALA A 590 -11.93 -19.42 16.68
CA ALA A 590 -10.91 -19.49 17.72
C ALA A 590 -11.16 -20.63 18.73
N SER A 591 -12.41 -20.85 19.13
CA SER A 591 -12.79 -21.98 20.00
C SER A 591 -12.42 -23.33 19.38
N GLN A 592 -12.71 -23.51 18.08
CA GLN A 592 -12.29 -24.72 17.33
C GLN A 592 -10.77 -24.88 17.22
N ARG A 593 -10.01 -23.79 17.24
CA ARG A 593 -8.54 -23.79 17.20
C ARG A 593 -7.86 -24.03 18.55
N VAL A 594 -8.57 -23.93 19.69
CA VAL A 594 -7.96 -24.11 21.03
C VAL A 594 -7.21 -25.45 21.19
N PRO A 595 -7.71 -26.60 20.71
CA PRO A 595 -6.95 -27.87 20.77
C PRO A 595 -5.62 -27.83 19.99
N LEU A 596 -5.60 -27.15 18.84
CA LEU A 596 -4.38 -26.94 18.05
C LEU A 596 -3.41 -26.04 18.81
N LEU A 597 -3.92 -24.97 19.44
CA LEU A 597 -3.10 -24.10 20.30
C LEU A 597 -2.47 -24.89 21.45
N LYS A 598 -3.21 -25.76 22.13
CA LYS A 598 -2.67 -26.62 23.20
C LYS A 598 -1.50 -27.47 22.70
N THR A 599 -1.68 -28.11 21.54
CA THR A 599 -0.62 -28.92 20.91
C THR A 599 0.61 -28.08 20.58
N SER A 600 0.38 -26.88 20.06
CA SER A 600 1.42 -25.92 19.73
C SER A 600 2.24 -25.44 20.93
N LEU A 601 1.58 -25.09 22.04
CA LEU A 601 2.25 -24.67 23.27
C LEU A 601 3.19 -25.78 23.78
N LEU A 602 2.71 -27.03 23.78
CA LEU A 602 3.48 -28.18 24.21
C LEU A 602 4.66 -28.47 23.27
N LYS A 603 4.44 -28.35 21.94
CA LYS A 603 5.50 -28.48 20.92
C LYS A 603 6.58 -27.42 21.12
N THR A 604 6.21 -26.17 21.40
CA THR A 604 7.17 -25.09 21.66
C THR A 604 7.97 -25.35 22.94
N LEU A 605 7.30 -25.81 24.01
CA LEU A 605 7.94 -26.18 25.28
C LEU A 605 8.82 -27.45 25.20
N ALA A 606 8.73 -28.21 24.11
CA ALA A 606 9.61 -29.33 23.81
C ALA A 606 10.84 -28.91 22.98
N ASN A 607 10.85 -27.70 22.43
CA ASN A 607 11.95 -27.20 21.61
C ASN A 607 13.10 -26.70 22.50
N VAL A 608 14.18 -27.47 22.52
CA VAL A 608 15.37 -27.20 23.36
C VAL A 608 15.96 -25.82 23.08
N ARG A 609 16.11 -25.41 21.81
CA ARG A 609 16.67 -24.09 21.46
C ARG A 609 15.84 -22.93 21.98
N PHE A 610 14.51 -23.08 21.97
CA PHE A 610 13.60 -22.06 22.50
C PHE A 610 13.72 -21.94 24.02
N ILE A 611 13.67 -23.09 24.72
CA ILE A 611 13.78 -23.18 26.19
C ILE A 611 15.15 -22.71 26.68
N ASP A 612 16.22 -23.09 26.00
CA ASP A 612 17.60 -22.68 26.30
C ASP A 612 17.76 -21.16 26.14
N ARG A 613 17.18 -20.57 25.10
CA ARG A 613 17.21 -19.11 24.89
C ARG A 613 16.52 -18.35 26.01
N LEU A 614 15.47 -18.93 26.61
CA LEU A 614 14.79 -18.38 27.78
C LEU A 614 15.52 -18.66 29.12
N GLY A 615 16.56 -19.50 29.12
CA GLY A 615 17.29 -19.88 30.34
C GLY A 615 16.41 -20.65 31.34
N VAL A 616 15.44 -21.42 30.87
CA VAL A 616 14.47 -22.14 31.70
C VAL A 616 15.08 -23.42 32.26
N LEU A 617 15.03 -23.60 33.58
CA LEU A 617 15.46 -24.83 34.24
C LEU A 617 14.46 -25.98 33.99
N SER A 618 14.91 -27.24 34.12
CA SER A 618 14.06 -28.42 33.90
C SER A 618 12.78 -28.43 34.74
N GLU A 619 12.87 -28.06 36.03
CA GLU A 619 11.73 -27.96 36.95
C GLU A 619 10.74 -26.84 36.55
N GLN A 620 11.28 -25.73 36.04
CA GLN A 620 10.48 -24.61 35.54
C GLN A 620 9.77 -24.97 34.23
N ALA A 621 10.39 -25.78 33.37
CA ALA A 621 9.79 -26.27 32.13
C ALA A 621 8.57 -27.16 32.41
N VAL A 622 8.61 -28.01 33.45
CA VAL A 622 7.44 -28.80 33.89
C VAL A 622 6.31 -27.88 34.35
N SER A 623 6.63 -26.90 35.20
CA SER A 623 5.65 -25.92 35.69
C SER A 623 5.02 -25.11 34.55
N LEU A 624 5.81 -24.71 33.54
CA LEU A 624 5.31 -24.00 32.37
C LEU A 624 4.35 -24.84 31.51
N ARG A 625 4.59 -26.16 31.39
CA ARG A 625 3.66 -27.06 30.70
C ARG A 625 2.32 -27.13 31.41
N GLU A 626 2.32 -27.18 32.75
CA GLU A 626 1.08 -27.12 33.53
C GLU A 626 0.33 -25.81 33.32
N TYR A 627 1.04 -24.67 33.37
CA TYR A 627 0.44 -23.36 33.10
C TYR A 627 -0.11 -23.24 31.68
N ALA A 628 0.59 -23.77 30.67
CA ALA A 628 0.12 -23.77 29.29
C ALA A 628 -1.17 -24.59 29.11
N CYS A 629 -1.26 -25.78 29.72
CA CYS A 629 -2.48 -26.58 29.70
C CYS A 629 -3.65 -25.86 30.40
N LYS A 630 -3.41 -25.31 31.59
CA LYS A 630 -4.41 -24.56 32.35
C LYS A 630 -4.89 -23.31 31.59
N PHE A 631 -3.99 -22.61 30.91
CA PHE A 631 -4.34 -21.46 30.08
C PHE A 631 -5.33 -21.85 28.96
N CYS A 632 -5.09 -22.94 28.25
CA CYS A 632 -6.01 -23.41 27.21
C CYS A 632 -7.40 -23.79 27.75
N GLU A 633 -7.47 -24.42 28.93
CA GLU A 633 -8.74 -24.76 29.59
C GLU A 633 -9.53 -23.50 29.97
N LEU A 634 -8.85 -22.51 30.57
CA LEU A 634 -9.46 -21.23 30.92
C LEU A 634 -9.86 -20.42 29.67
N LEU A 635 -9.08 -20.49 28.59
CA LEU A 635 -9.41 -19.82 27.33
C LEU A 635 -10.64 -20.44 26.67
N SER A 636 -10.74 -21.78 26.65
CA SER A 636 -11.91 -22.48 26.10
C SER A 636 -13.19 -22.10 26.84
N THR A 637 -13.15 -22.14 28.17
CA THR A 637 -14.30 -21.80 29.02
C THR A 637 -14.70 -20.32 28.88
N ALA A 638 -13.73 -19.40 28.82
CA ALA A 638 -13.98 -17.98 28.59
C ALA A 638 -14.63 -17.72 27.22
N LEU A 639 -14.16 -18.38 26.16
CA LEU A 639 -14.75 -18.27 24.82
C LEU A 639 -16.18 -18.82 24.79
N GLU A 640 -16.44 -19.97 25.38
CA GLU A 640 -17.79 -20.55 25.46
C GLU A 640 -18.77 -19.63 26.19
N GLN A 641 -18.36 -19.06 27.32
CA GLN A 641 -19.19 -18.12 28.08
C GLN A 641 -19.48 -16.85 27.27
N LYS A 642 -18.46 -16.28 26.61
CA LYS A 642 -18.63 -15.06 25.82
C LYS A 642 -19.46 -15.26 24.56
N ILE A 643 -19.31 -16.41 23.89
CA ILE A 643 -20.14 -16.81 22.75
C ILE A 643 -21.61 -16.88 23.19
N LYS A 644 -21.90 -17.55 24.32
CA LYS A 644 -23.27 -17.63 24.85
C LYS A 644 -23.82 -16.25 25.20
N SER A 645 -23.04 -15.40 25.88
CA SER A 645 -23.50 -14.06 26.23
C SER A 645 -23.79 -13.21 24.99
N GLN A 646 -22.91 -13.25 23.99
CA GLN A 646 -23.07 -12.47 22.76
C GLN A 646 -24.25 -12.97 21.91
N ILE A 647 -24.46 -14.28 21.83
CA ILE A 647 -25.66 -14.89 21.22
C ILE A 647 -26.91 -14.46 21.97
N SER A 648 -26.89 -14.23 23.28
CA SER A 648 -28.10 -13.79 24.00
C SER A 648 -28.38 -12.28 23.88
N SER A 649 -27.32 -11.46 23.76
CA SER A 649 -27.44 -9.99 23.80
C SER A 649 -27.60 -9.32 22.44
N GLN A 650 -27.16 -9.96 21.35
CA GLN A 650 -27.19 -9.37 20.01
C GLN A 650 -28.64 -9.23 19.50
N SER A 651 -29.00 -8.13 18.84
CA SER A 651 -30.32 -8.00 18.20
C SER A 651 -30.44 -8.92 16.97
N LEU A 652 -31.63 -9.44 16.72
CA LEU A 652 -31.90 -10.22 15.50
C LEU A 652 -31.71 -9.35 14.25
N ASP A 653 -31.14 -9.94 13.21
CA ASP A 653 -30.94 -9.30 11.92
C ASP A 653 -32.23 -9.37 11.08
N VAL A 654 -32.80 -8.20 10.80
CA VAL A 654 -34.02 -8.05 10.00
C VAL A 654 -33.83 -8.62 8.60
N THR A 655 -32.64 -8.49 8.01
CA THR A 655 -32.37 -8.98 6.66
C THR A 655 -32.39 -10.51 6.59
N LEU A 656 -31.90 -11.20 7.62
CA LEU A 656 -31.96 -12.67 7.72
C LEU A 656 -33.38 -13.17 8.00
N LEU A 657 -34.15 -12.42 8.81
CA LEU A 657 -35.56 -12.70 9.03
C LEU A 657 -36.36 -12.57 7.73
N ASP A 658 -36.12 -11.53 6.94
CA ASP A 658 -36.79 -11.33 5.66
C ASP A 658 -36.31 -12.32 4.59
N ARG A 659 -35.03 -12.72 4.61
CA ARG A 659 -34.52 -13.82 3.78
C ARG A 659 -35.21 -15.14 4.11
N PHE A 660 -35.40 -15.45 5.39
CA PHE A 660 -36.18 -16.63 5.79
C PHE A 660 -37.59 -16.56 5.22
N LYS A 661 -38.28 -15.41 5.36
CA LYS A 661 -39.62 -15.24 4.80
C LYS A 661 -39.63 -15.44 3.29
N SER A 662 -38.66 -14.87 2.57
CA SER A 662 -38.61 -14.94 1.10
C SER A 662 -38.30 -16.34 0.59
N GLU A 663 -37.29 -17.03 1.14
CA GLU A 663 -36.95 -18.42 0.77
C GLU A 663 -38.13 -19.36 1.03
N VAL A 664 -38.76 -19.27 2.21
CA VAL A 664 -39.91 -20.12 2.58
C VAL A 664 -41.11 -19.82 1.69
N THR A 665 -41.44 -18.55 1.43
CA THR A 665 -42.56 -18.17 0.54
C THR A 665 -42.31 -18.60 -0.90
N GLN A 666 -41.09 -18.44 -1.41
CA GLN A 666 -40.72 -18.82 -2.77
C GLN A 666 -40.83 -20.34 -2.97
N GLU A 667 -40.26 -21.15 -2.06
CA GLU A 667 -40.32 -22.61 -2.20
C GLU A 667 -41.71 -23.17 -1.87
N LEU A 668 -42.48 -22.51 -1.00
CA LEU A 668 -43.90 -22.81 -0.83
C LEU A 668 -44.67 -22.56 -2.13
N SER A 669 -44.45 -21.42 -2.80
CA SER A 669 -45.12 -21.09 -4.07
C SER A 669 -44.85 -22.13 -5.16
N SER A 670 -43.61 -22.62 -5.23
CA SER A 670 -43.17 -23.63 -6.19
C SER A 670 -43.81 -25.00 -5.86
N SER A 671 -43.87 -25.34 -4.57
CA SER A 671 -44.33 -26.62 -4.06
C SER A 671 -45.86 -26.75 -4.11
N VAL A 672 -46.60 -25.69 -3.78
CA VAL A 672 -48.08 -25.64 -3.87
C VAL A 672 -48.56 -26.01 -5.27
N ARG A 673 -47.86 -25.58 -6.34
CA ARG A 673 -48.19 -25.92 -7.74
C ARG A 673 -48.08 -27.42 -8.04
N LYS A 674 -47.27 -28.17 -7.29
CA LYS A 674 -47.06 -29.63 -7.46
C LYS A 674 -48.22 -30.45 -6.90
N TYR A 675 -48.96 -29.92 -5.94
CA TYR A 675 -50.07 -30.63 -5.29
C TYR A 675 -51.43 -30.29 -5.94
N PRO A 676 -52.21 -31.29 -6.40
CA PRO A 676 -53.47 -31.06 -7.11
C PRO A 676 -54.56 -30.34 -6.29
N LEU A 677 -54.60 -30.56 -4.97
CA LEU A 677 -55.62 -30.01 -4.07
C LEU A 677 -55.64 -28.47 -4.10
N PHE A 678 -54.46 -27.83 -4.10
CA PHE A 678 -54.34 -26.38 -4.14
C PHE A 678 -54.77 -25.76 -5.47
N LYS A 679 -54.99 -26.53 -6.54
CA LYS A 679 -55.57 -26.01 -7.79
C LYS A 679 -57.10 -25.85 -7.72
N ARG A 680 -57.74 -26.35 -6.66
CA ARG A 680 -59.20 -26.34 -6.45
C ARG A 680 -59.62 -25.32 -5.38
N LEU A 681 -58.98 -24.14 -5.37
CA LEU A 681 -59.18 -23.06 -4.39
C LEU A 681 -60.32 -22.11 -4.79
N THR A 682 -61.11 -21.71 -3.80
CA THR A 682 -62.11 -20.63 -3.85
C THR A 682 -61.78 -19.59 -2.78
N ILE A 683 -62.17 -18.33 -2.98
CA ILE A 683 -61.81 -17.23 -2.06
C ILE A 683 -62.95 -17.04 -1.04
N ALA A 684 -62.64 -17.12 0.26
CA ALA A 684 -63.57 -16.88 1.36
C ALA A 684 -62.82 -16.53 2.67
N GLN A 685 -63.54 -16.05 3.69
CA GLN A 685 -62.96 -15.84 5.03
C GLN A 685 -62.85 -17.17 5.78
N VAL A 686 -61.65 -17.50 6.28
CA VAL A 686 -61.33 -18.78 6.92
C VAL A 686 -60.31 -18.63 8.04
N GLU A 687 -60.35 -19.55 9.00
CA GLU A 687 -59.38 -19.65 10.10
C GLU A 687 -58.03 -20.21 9.62
N PRO A 688 -56.89 -19.73 10.17
CA PRO A 688 -55.56 -20.20 9.77
C PRO A 688 -55.19 -21.57 10.35
N ILE A 689 -54.50 -22.36 9.53
CA ILE A 689 -53.70 -23.51 9.98
C ILE A 689 -52.39 -22.95 10.52
N VAL A 690 -52.06 -23.24 11.79
CA VAL A 690 -50.85 -22.74 12.44
C VAL A 690 -49.80 -23.84 12.50
N SER A 691 -48.61 -23.56 11.95
CA SER A 691 -47.41 -24.38 12.11
C SER A 691 -46.37 -23.63 12.94
N HIS A 692 -45.74 -24.34 13.87
CA HIS A 692 -44.72 -23.79 14.77
C HIS A 692 -43.37 -24.40 14.47
N ILE A 693 -42.40 -23.57 14.08
CA ILE A 693 -41.02 -23.98 13.84
C ILE A 693 -40.15 -23.32 14.89
N THR A 694 -39.27 -24.08 15.53
CA THR A 694 -38.27 -23.53 16.47
C THR A 694 -36.89 -23.68 15.85
N LEU A 695 -36.18 -22.57 15.73
CA LEU A 695 -34.84 -22.50 15.14
C LEU A 695 -33.85 -21.91 16.15
N PRO A 696 -32.57 -22.31 16.10
CA PRO A 696 -31.56 -21.70 16.95
C PRO A 696 -31.47 -20.19 16.66
N ARG A 697 -31.36 -19.37 17.71
CA ARG A 697 -31.31 -17.91 17.58
C ARG A 697 -30.21 -17.44 16.63
N GLU A 698 -29.10 -18.19 16.61
CA GLU A 698 -27.95 -17.97 15.75
C GLU A 698 -28.30 -17.87 14.25
N ALA A 699 -29.33 -18.58 13.78
CA ALA A 699 -29.75 -18.54 12.38
C ALA A 699 -30.22 -17.15 11.90
N PHE A 700 -30.49 -16.26 12.85
CA PHE A 700 -31.00 -14.91 12.62
C PHE A 700 -30.09 -13.82 13.18
N LEU A 701 -28.82 -14.15 13.46
CA LEU A 701 -27.81 -13.18 13.91
C LEU A 701 -26.83 -12.87 12.77
N SER A 702 -26.41 -11.61 12.69
CA SER A 702 -25.38 -11.16 11.76
C SER A 702 -23.98 -11.57 12.22
N GLY A 703 -23.07 -11.85 11.28
CA GLY A 703 -21.65 -12.12 11.56
C GLY A 703 -21.36 -13.48 12.22
N THR A 704 -22.20 -14.49 11.95
CA THR A 704 -22.04 -15.87 12.43
C THR A 704 -21.18 -16.75 11.52
N ASP A 705 -20.91 -16.31 10.28
CA ASP A 705 -20.21 -17.05 9.20
C ASP A 705 -20.81 -18.44 8.89
N THR A 706 -21.98 -18.76 9.46
CA THR A 706 -22.72 -19.99 9.24
C THR A 706 -23.88 -19.72 8.29
N HIS A 707 -23.84 -20.36 7.11
CA HIS A 707 -24.94 -20.26 6.16
C HIS A 707 -26.05 -21.26 6.50
N TYR A 708 -27.20 -20.74 6.94
CA TYR A 708 -28.42 -21.52 7.07
C TYR A 708 -29.18 -21.53 5.74
N VAL A 709 -29.69 -22.71 5.38
CA VAL A 709 -30.53 -22.93 4.19
C VAL A 709 -31.96 -23.13 4.67
N PHE A 710 -32.90 -22.30 4.22
CA PHE A 710 -34.30 -22.36 4.67
C PHE A 710 -35.25 -22.98 3.63
N ASP A 711 -34.76 -23.32 2.44
CA ASP A 711 -35.57 -23.81 1.33
C ASP A 711 -36.45 -25.03 1.68
N THR A 712 -35.95 -25.95 2.51
CA THR A 712 -36.69 -27.17 2.87
C THR A 712 -37.98 -26.90 3.64
N TYR A 713 -38.09 -25.77 4.34
CA TYR A 713 -39.26 -25.46 5.16
C TYR A 713 -40.50 -25.16 4.30
N GLY A 714 -40.34 -24.51 3.14
CA GLY A 714 -41.44 -24.24 2.22
C GLY A 714 -42.07 -25.51 1.64
N LEU A 715 -41.24 -26.48 1.25
CA LEU A 715 -41.70 -27.79 0.75
C LEU A 715 -42.43 -28.58 1.85
N ASN A 716 -41.83 -28.66 3.05
CA ASN A 716 -42.40 -29.39 4.17
C ASN A 716 -43.76 -28.81 4.59
N LEU A 717 -43.87 -27.48 4.64
CA LEU A 717 -45.13 -26.78 4.92
C LEU A 717 -46.20 -27.08 3.87
N ALA A 718 -45.85 -27.06 2.57
CA ALA A 718 -46.79 -27.40 1.50
C ALA A 718 -47.36 -28.82 1.67
N GLN A 719 -46.49 -29.77 2.03
CA GLN A 719 -46.87 -31.16 2.26
C GLN A 719 -47.74 -31.31 3.50
N GLU A 720 -47.37 -30.68 4.61
CA GLU A 720 -48.11 -30.71 5.88
C GLU A 720 -49.54 -30.17 5.69
N VAL A 721 -49.66 -28.98 5.10
CA VAL A 721 -50.94 -28.35 4.79
C VAL A 721 -51.77 -29.22 3.85
N HIS A 722 -51.17 -29.78 2.79
CA HIS A 722 -51.88 -30.65 1.86
C HIS A 722 -52.44 -31.89 2.55
N SER A 723 -51.63 -32.56 3.38
CA SER A 723 -52.04 -33.74 4.13
C SER A 723 -53.13 -33.42 5.15
N TRP A 724 -53.01 -32.31 5.88
CA TRP A 724 -54.00 -31.85 6.83
C TRP A 724 -55.34 -31.57 6.16
N LEU A 725 -55.35 -30.74 5.10
CA LEU A 725 -56.57 -30.39 4.36
C LEU A 725 -57.26 -31.63 3.78
N SER A 726 -56.47 -32.55 3.25
CA SER A 726 -57.02 -33.76 2.67
C SER A 726 -57.59 -34.69 3.77
N GLY A 727 -57.03 -34.68 4.98
CA GLY A 727 -57.63 -35.32 6.16
C GLY A 727 -58.93 -34.67 6.60
N GLN A 728 -59.01 -33.33 6.58
CA GLN A 728 -60.23 -32.59 6.88
C GLN A 728 -61.38 -32.93 5.92
N ILE A 729 -61.09 -33.04 4.62
CA ILE A 729 -62.07 -33.47 3.61
C ILE A 729 -62.58 -34.87 3.93
N LEU A 730 -61.71 -35.80 4.31
CA LEU A 730 -62.12 -37.16 4.65
C LEU A 730 -62.99 -37.23 5.92
N LEU A 731 -62.73 -36.36 6.89
CA LEU A 731 -63.42 -36.38 8.20
C LEU A 731 -64.75 -35.62 8.20
N TYR A 732 -64.88 -34.53 7.45
CA TYR A 732 -65.99 -33.59 7.61
C TYR A 732 -66.88 -33.43 6.37
N ASN A 733 -66.52 -34.03 5.23
CA ASN A 733 -67.33 -33.89 4.03
C ASN A 733 -68.47 -34.92 4.00
N HIS A 734 -69.71 -34.49 3.78
CA HIS A 734 -70.86 -35.41 3.72
C HIS A 734 -70.75 -36.52 2.65
N ARG A 735 -69.92 -36.32 1.62
CA ARG A 735 -69.68 -37.36 0.60
C ARG A 735 -68.74 -38.46 1.07
N THR A 736 -67.90 -38.22 2.08
CA THR A 736 -67.04 -39.27 2.67
C THR A 736 -67.77 -40.14 3.68
N GLU A 737 -68.76 -39.60 4.39
CA GLU A 737 -69.62 -40.40 5.29
C GLU A 737 -70.33 -41.52 4.51
N ASN A 738 -70.86 -41.21 3.33
CA ASN A 738 -71.52 -42.19 2.45
C ASN A 738 -70.53 -43.17 1.79
N SER A 739 -69.23 -42.86 1.79
CA SER A 739 -68.21 -43.66 1.12
C SER A 739 -67.58 -44.74 2.00
N GLU A 740 -67.86 -44.72 3.31
CA GLU A 740 -67.40 -45.76 4.25
C GLU A 740 -68.01 -47.15 3.94
N THR A 741 -69.22 -47.17 3.37
CA THR A 741 -69.97 -48.40 3.07
C THR A 741 -69.93 -48.79 1.58
N THR A 742 -69.39 -47.94 0.71
CA THR A 742 -69.39 -48.14 -0.75
C THR A 742 -67.98 -48.30 -1.33
N PHE A 743 -67.87 -48.62 -2.63
CA PHE A 743 -66.59 -48.70 -3.36
C PHE A 743 -66.45 -47.58 -4.39
N PRO A 744 -65.22 -47.08 -4.64
CA PRO A 744 -65.00 -45.95 -5.52
C PRO A 744 -65.44 -46.22 -6.96
N THR A 745 -66.09 -45.23 -7.56
CA THR A 745 -66.47 -45.24 -8.97
C THR A 745 -65.32 -44.73 -9.85
N ARG A 746 -65.38 -45.04 -11.15
CA ARG A 746 -64.32 -44.69 -12.12
C ARG A 746 -64.41 -43.26 -12.67
N LYS A 747 -65.45 -42.50 -12.29
CA LYS A 747 -65.76 -41.18 -12.86
C LYS A 747 -65.21 -40.05 -11.99
N ALA A 748 -63.90 -40.05 -11.76
CA ALA A 748 -63.21 -39.01 -10.98
C ALA A 748 -61.83 -38.74 -11.57
N GLU A 749 -61.30 -37.52 -11.40
CA GLU A 749 -59.95 -37.19 -11.86
C GLU A 749 -58.88 -37.83 -10.97
N TRP A 750 -59.13 -37.83 -9.66
CA TRP A 750 -58.25 -38.41 -8.64
C TRP A 750 -59.03 -38.64 -7.34
N MET A 751 -58.43 -39.36 -6.39
CA MET A 751 -59.07 -39.78 -5.14
C MET A 751 -58.21 -39.42 -3.93
N ILE A 752 -58.85 -39.04 -2.83
CA ILE A 752 -58.24 -39.01 -1.48
C ILE A 752 -58.77 -40.23 -0.74
N CYS A 753 -57.92 -41.05 -0.14
CA CYS A 753 -58.38 -42.20 0.63
C CYS A 753 -57.65 -42.33 1.96
N SER A 754 -58.36 -42.74 3.00
CA SER A 754 -57.72 -43.09 4.25
C SER A 754 -56.94 -44.40 4.11
N SER A 755 -55.90 -44.61 4.93
CA SER A 755 -55.18 -45.89 4.97
C SER A 755 -56.08 -47.08 5.30
N ARG A 756 -57.17 -46.85 6.08
CA ARG A 756 -58.18 -47.89 6.38
C ARG A 756 -59.04 -48.21 5.14
N ALA A 757 -59.48 -47.19 4.41
CA ALA A 757 -60.20 -47.37 3.14
C ALA A 757 -59.34 -48.11 2.10
N LEU A 758 -58.05 -47.76 2.02
CA LEU A 758 -57.11 -48.39 1.09
C LEU A 758 -56.92 -49.89 1.39
N LYS A 759 -56.73 -50.25 2.67
CA LYS A 759 -56.68 -51.67 3.10
C LYS A 759 -57.95 -52.42 2.73
N LYS A 760 -59.11 -51.78 2.89
CA LYS A 760 -60.41 -52.33 2.47
C LYS A 760 -60.45 -52.56 0.96
N PHE A 761 -59.99 -51.61 0.13
CA PHE A 761 -59.95 -51.80 -1.33
C PHE A 761 -59.03 -52.94 -1.75
N LEU A 762 -57.83 -53.03 -1.16
CA LEU A 762 -56.90 -54.13 -1.43
C LEU A 762 -57.50 -55.50 -1.08
N SER A 763 -58.26 -55.59 0.02
CA SER A 763 -58.93 -56.84 0.42
C SER A 763 -60.00 -57.34 -0.55
N VAL A 764 -60.51 -56.46 -1.42
CA VAL A 764 -61.59 -56.73 -2.39
C VAL A 764 -61.05 -56.81 -3.84
N GLY A 765 -59.72 -56.87 -3.99
CA GLY A 765 -59.06 -57.14 -5.27
C GLY A 765 -58.59 -55.91 -6.06
N PHE A 766 -58.63 -54.72 -5.48
CA PHE A 766 -57.96 -53.56 -6.07
C PHE A 766 -56.44 -53.72 -5.96
N THR A 767 -55.70 -53.19 -6.94
CA THR A 767 -54.24 -53.24 -6.94
C THR A 767 -53.65 -51.84 -7.00
N ILE A 768 -52.45 -51.66 -6.46
CA ILE A 768 -51.76 -50.36 -6.39
C ILE A 768 -50.46 -50.43 -7.20
N SER A 769 -50.22 -49.40 -8.01
CA SER A 769 -48.96 -49.19 -8.73
C SER A 769 -48.53 -47.74 -8.62
N GLY A 770 -47.58 -47.46 -7.72
CA GLY A 770 -47.19 -46.11 -7.33
C GLY A 770 -48.37 -45.35 -6.72
N ARG A 771 -48.61 -44.11 -7.16
CA ARG A 771 -49.74 -43.28 -6.71
C ARG A 771 -51.05 -43.56 -7.45
N HIS A 772 -51.26 -44.77 -7.96
CA HIS A 772 -52.45 -45.14 -8.72
C HIS A 772 -53.09 -46.42 -8.19
N ILE A 773 -54.41 -46.40 -8.11
CA ILE A 773 -55.23 -47.56 -7.79
C ILE A 773 -55.88 -48.07 -9.08
N THR A 774 -55.84 -49.38 -9.28
CA THR A 774 -56.38 -50.08 -10.44
C THR A 774 -57.52 -50.98 -9.99
N TRP A 775 -58.63 -50.96 -10.73
CA TRP A 775 -59.81 -51.76 -10.40
C TRP A 775 -59.55 -53.26 -10.66
N PRO A 776 -60.28 -54.17 -9.97
CA PRO A 776 -60.06 -55.62 -10.08
C PRO A 776 -60.24 -56.19 -11.50
N ASP A 777 -61.04 -55.54 -12.33
CA ASP A 777 -61.27 -55.94 -13.73
C ASP A 777 -60.20 -55.44 -14.71
N GLY A 778 -59.17 -54.73 -14.21
CA GLY A 778 -58.10 -54.15 -15.00
C GLY A 778 -58.52 -52.95 -15.87
N LYS A 779 -59.81 -52.60 -15.91
CA LYS A 779 -60.37 -51.55 -16.78
C LYS A 779 -60.62 -50.26 -15.99
N GLY A 780 -59.55 -49.64 -15.51
CA GLY A 780 -59.62 -48.33 -14.86
C GLY A 780 -58.44 -48.09 -13.93
N ARG A 781 -57.83 -46.91 -14.02
CA ARG A 781 -56.70 -46.49 -13.20
C ARG A 781 -56.91 -45.04 -12.78
N ILE A 782 -56.92 -44.78 -11.48
CA ILE A 782 -57.10 -43.42 -10.93
C ILE A 782 -55.93 -43.10 -10.01
N LYS A 783 -55.47 -41.85 -10.06
CA LYS A 783 -54.45 -41.35 -9.14
C LYS A 783 -55.06 -41.17 -7.76
N PHE A 784 -54.41 -41.63 -6.71
CA PHE A 784 -54.90 -41.46 -5.34
C PHE A 784 -53.84 -40.87 -4.41
N PHE A 785 -54.31 -40.25 -3.34
CA PHE A 785 -53.50 -39.79 -2.22
C PHE A 785 -53.94 -40.50 -0.94
N GLU A 786 -53.02 -41.25 -0.36
CA GLU A 786 -53.24 -41.94 0.91
C GLU A 786 -52.98 -40.99 2.08
N ILE A 787 -53.88 -41.04 3.08
CA ILE A 787 -53.75 -40.28 4.31
C ILE A 787 -54.01 -41.18 5.49
N ASN A 788 -53.08 -41.17 6.43
CA ASN A 788 -53.28 -41.87 7.67
C ASN A 788 -54.15 -41.03 8.59
N CYS A 789 -55.44 -41.37 8.66
CA CYS A 789 -56.43 -40.74 9.53
C CYS A 789 -57.45 -41.79 10.01
N ASP A 790 -58.25 -41.44 11.02
CA ASP A 790 -59.18 -42.39 11.64
C ASP A 790 -60.41 -42.72 10.80
N SER A 791 -60.72 -41.94 9.75
CA SER A 791 -61.84 -42.21 8.87
C SER A 791 -61.65 -43.53 8.10
N SER A 792 -62.75 -44.19 7.74
CA SER A 792 -62.72 -45.39 6.89
C SER A 792 -63.17 -45.12 5.46
N GLY A 793 -63.46 -43.86 5.14
CA GLY A 793 -63.97 -43.39 3.85
C GLY A 793 -62.90 -42.90 2.87
N TYR A 794 -63.38 -42.61 1.66
CA TYR A 794 -62.63 -42.01 0.57
C TYR A 794 -63.40 -40.83 -0.06
N TYR A 795 -62.70 -39.90 -0.69
CA TYR A 795 -63.30 -38.80 -1.44
C TYR A 795 -62.89 -38.88 -2.92
N LEU A 796 -63.88 -38.85 -3.82
CA LEU A 796 -63.65 -38.79 -5.26
C LEU A 796 -63.71 -37.34 -5.73
N VAL A 797 -62.61 -36.83 -6.27
CA VAL A 797 -62.51 -35.46 -6.77
C VAL A 797 -63.02 -35.42 -8.21
N LEU A 798 -64.12 -34.70 -8.41
CA LEU A 798 -64.75 -34.57 -9.72
C LEU A 798 -64.11 -33.45 -10.54
N SER A 799 -64.26 -33.51 -11.86
CA SER A 799 -63.72 -32.48 -12.74
C SER A 799 -64.45 -31.15 -12.55
N GLY A 800 -63.68 -30.07 -12.34
CA GLY A 800 -64.22 -28.73 -12.11
C GLY A 800 -64.62 -28.43 -10.67
N GLU A 801 -64.54 -29.40 -9.77
CA GLU A 801 -64.94 -29.25 -8.37
C GLU A 801 -63.98 -28.34 -7.59
N SER A 802 -64.53 -27.40 -6.82
CA SER A 802 -63.77 -26.59 -5.86
C SER A 802 -63.86 -27.22 -4.49
N LEU A 803 -62.73 -27.45 -3.82
CA LEU A 803 -62.66 -28.22 -2.57
C LEU A 803 -62.07 -27.43 -1.40
N LEU A 804 -61.33 -26.37 -1.71
CA LEU A 804 -60.64 -25.54 -0.74
C LEU A 804 -61.18 -24.11 -0.78
N THR A 805 -61.21 -23.48 0.38
CA THR A 805 -61.54 -22.07 0.58
C THR A 805 -60.35 -21.35 1.21
N ALA A 806 -60.00 -20.15 0.73
CA ALA A 806 -58.80 -19.41 1.16
C ALA A 806 -59.05 -17.91 1.29
N SER A 807 -58.39 -17.26 2.24
CA SER A 807 -58.47 -15.80 2.44
C SER A 807 -57.20 -15.08 1.95
N TYR A 808 -57.35 -13.92 1.32
CA TYR A 808 -56.25 -13.09 0.78
C TYR A 808 -56.30 -11.65 1.33
N THR A 809 -56.40 -11.48 2.64
CA THR A 809 -56.41 -10.14 3.26
C THR A 809 -55.01 -9.54 3.44
N HIS A 810 -53.94 -10.33 3.32
CA HIS A 810 -52.56 -9.89 3.51
C HIS A 810 -51.74 -10.15 2.24
N LEU A 811 -51.21 -9.11 1.60
CA LEU A 811 -50.43 -9.26 0.37
C LEU A 811 -49.22 -8.33 0.33
N GLU A 812 -48.05 -8.91 0.62
CA GLU A 812 -46.81 -8.50 -0.06
C GLU A 812 -46.46 -9.48 -1.21
N ASN A 813 -46.81 -10.79 -1.12
CA ASN A 813 -46.29 -11.85 -2.03
C ASN A 813 -47.32 -12.76 -2.76
N GLY A 814 -48.63 -12.51 -2.70
CA GLY A 814 -49.62 -13.29 -3.50
C GLY A 814 -50.12 -14.61 -2.90
N LEU A 815 -49.69 -15.01 -1.70
CA LEU A 815 -50.02 -16.30 -1.06
C LEU A 815 -50.81 -16.10 0.25
N PRO A 816 -51.71 -17.05 0.63
CA PRO A 816 -52.53 -16.96 1.84
C PRO A 816 -51.74 -17.34 3.10
N ILE A 817 -50.59 -16.68 3.34
CA ILE A 817 -49.71 -16.98 4.47
C ILE A 817 -49.31 -15.74 5.26
N ALA A 818 -49.20 -15.87 6.58
CA ALA A 818 -48.56 -14.90 7.46
C ALA A 818 -47.47 -15.59 8.29
N MET A 819 -46.35 -14.91 8.49
CA MET A 819 -45.25 -15.41 9.31
C MET A 819 -44.93 -14.38 10.39
N SER A 820 -44.90 -14.83 11.64
CA SER A 820 -44.50 -14.01 12.79
C SER A 820 -43.37 -14.70 13.55
N PHE A 821 -42.50 -13.89 14.15
CA PHE A 821 -41.33 -14.35 14.88
C PHE A 821 -41.45 -13.95 16.34
N THR A 822 -41.05 -14.84 17.24
CA THR A 822 -40.95 -14.57 18.67
C THR A 822 -39.56 -15.00 19.16
N ASP A 823 -38.79 -14.04 19.66
CA ASP A 823 -37.47 -14.31 20.26
C ASP A 823 -37.67 -14.91 21.67
N LYS A 824 -37.15 -16.12 21.88
CA LYS A 824 -37.17 -16.83 23.18
C LYS A 824 -35.80 -16.79 23.87
N GLY A 825 -34.86 -15.96 23.40
CA GLY A 825 -33.52 -15.78 23.97
C GLY A 825 -32.50 -16.82 23.52
N GLU A 826 -32.82 -18.11 23.54
CA GLU A 826 -31.95 -19.17 22.99
C GLU A 826 -32.38 -19.66 21.60
N SER A 827 -33.66 -19.47 21.27
CA SER A 827 -34.26 -19.88 20.00
C SER A 827 -35.23 -18.82 19.50
N VAL A 828 -35.45 -18.81 18.19
CA VAL A 828 -36.51 -18.01 17.57
C VAL A 828 -37.64 -18.96 17.20
N SER A 829 -38.83 -18.68 17.74
CA SER A 829 -40.05 -19.38 17.40
C SER A 829 -40.68 -18.68 16.19
N VAL A 830 -40.81 -19.40 15.10
CA VAL A 830 -41.53 -18.95 13.91
C VAL A 830 -42.94 -19.53 13.97
N LYS A 831 -43.95 -18.66 13.92
CA LYS A 831 -45.35 -19.03 13.76
C LYS A 831 -45.73 -18.75 12.31
N ILE A 832 -46.05 -19.81 11.58
CA ILE A 832 -46.53 -19.73 10.19
C ILE A 832 -48.02 -20.01 10.19
N GLU A 833 -48.80 -19.07 9.71
CA GLU A 833 -50.25 -19.14 9.60
C GLU A 833 -50.63 -19.28 8.12
N TYR A 834 -51.28 -20.38 7.76
CA TYR A 834 -51.74 -20.67 6.41
C TYR A 834 -53.26 -20.60 6.36
N PHE A 835 -53.82 -19.62 5.66
CA PHE A 835 -55.25 -19.28 5.70
C PHE A 835 -56.06 -20.05 4.64
N VAL A 836 -56.23 -21.36 4.85
CA VAL A 836 -57.03 -22.23 3.97
C VAL A 836 -57.86 -23.23 4.78
N ASN A 837 -59.11 -23.43 4.38
CA ASN A 837 -60.03 -24.41 4.96
C ASN A 837 -60.63 -25.33 3.89
N ALA A 838 -60.89 -26.59 4.25
CA ALA A 838 -61.62 -27.53 3.41
C ALA A 838 -63.13 -27.22 3.43
N GLN A 839 -63.81 -27.34 2.28
CA GLN A 839 -65.27 -27.26 2.25
C GLN A 839 -65.88 -28.47 2.97
N ARG A 840 -66.71 -28.19 3.98
CA ARG A 840 -67.51 -29.18 4.71
C ARG A 840 -68.69 -29.66 3.88
#